data_AF-A0ABD1LDR0-F1
#
_entry.id   AF-A0ABD1LDR0-F1
#
_cell.length_a   1.000
_cell.length_b   1.000
_cell.length_c   1.000
_cell.angle_alpha   90.00
_cell.angle_beta   90.00
_cell.angle_gamma   90.00
#
_symmetry.space_group_name_H-M   'P 1'
#
loop_
_entity.id
_entity.type
_entity.pdbx_description
1 polymer ?
#
loop_
_entity_poly.entity_id
_entity_poly.type
_entity_poly.pdbx_seq_one_letter_code
_entity_poly.pdbx_strand_id
1 'polypeptide(L)'
;MDPASLTKEPSISILQSSRKFLLNMDFLFFVALTFVLSFHFAHGSELPSATSSSKTYIIHVNRPQGQTLSESEDLESWYHSFMPPTIMSSEEKPRVIYSYRNVISGFAARLTEEELREVEGKNGFISARPERVLHRQTTHTPEFLGLKPQTGLWKESNFGKGVIVGVLDSGITPDHPSFSDDGMPPPPAKWKGRCELNVTSCNNKLIGARSFNLASKVMKGKEPPPIDEDGHGTHTASTAAGAFVGHSEVLGNAKGTAAGVAPYAHLAIYRVCFGEDCFESDIIAALDAAVEDGVDVLSLSLGLREPPPFFNDSTAIAAFAAMQKGIFVSCAAGNSGPMHGSLVNGAPWILTVGASTIDRRIVATAKLGNGQEFDGESVFQPSNFNQTLLPLAYAGKDGTQEAAFCDDGSLSDIDFRGKVVLCERGGGSGRVAKGEEVKRAGGAAMILMNDETGGFSLSADVHALPATHISYEAGLKIKAYINSTATPTATILFKGTIIGNSQAPAVSSFSSRGPNLPSPGILKPDIIGPGVNILAAWPFPFNNSTDSKSTFNIASGTSMSCPHLSGVAALLKSSHPHWSPAAIKSAIMTSADTINFEQKLIVDETLHPADIFATGSGHVNPSRANDPGLVYDIQPDDYLPYLCGLGYDDTAVGLIAHRTIKCSEFSSIPEGELNYPSFSVVLGYPQTYTRTVTNVGEANSTFVVMVAAPEGVEVKVWPNKLHFSEANQKETYSVSFSRIGSGNKTAEYAQGFLQWDSAKHTEWFANRKSLYMYGDDVIQFKSEYTKIHSQFISFPQP
;
A
#
# COMPACT_ATOMS: atom_id res chain seq x y z
N MET A 1 -4.61 -7.62 66.58
CA MET A 1 -3.32 -7.31 67.22
C MET A 1 -2.94 -5.92 66.75
N ASP A 2 -3.25 -4.92 67.57
CA ASP A 2 -2.82 -3.50 67.47
C ASP A 2 -1.48 -3.32 68.24
N PRO A 3 -0.80 -2.14 68.27
CA PRO A 3 -1.15 -0.76 67.81
C PRO A 3 0.01 -0.10 66.97
N ALA A 4 0.07 1.17 66.53
CA ALA A 4 -0.28 2.48 67.10
C ALA A 4 -0.24 3.59 65.99
N SER A 5 -1.27 4.44 65.84
CA SER A 5 -1.45 5.83 66.38
C SER A 5 -0.67 6.94 65.64
N LEU A 6 -1.10 8.20 65.39
CA LEU A 6 -2.32 9.03 65.50
C LEU A 6 -1.84 10.45 65.01
N THR A 7 -2.40 11.05 63.95
CA THR A 7 -3.29 12.24 63.91
C THR A 7 -2.72 13.69 63.97
N LYS A 8 -3.25 14.52 63.04
CA LYS A 8 -3.89 15.86 63.21
C LYS A 8 -3.08 17.19 63.12
N GLU A 9 -3.42 17.96 62.07
CA GLU A 9 -3.63 19.44 62.00
C GLU A 9 -4.65 19.97 63.08
N PRO A 10 -4.95 21.30 63.30
CA PRO A 10 -4.94 22.46 62.37
C PRO A 10 -4.67 23.91 62.95
N SER A 11 -4.76 24.90 62.03
CA SER A 11 -5.34 26.29 62.10
C SER A 11 -4.76 27.46 62.95
N ILE A 12 -4.71 28.67 62.36
CA ILE A 12 -5.51 29.89 62.70
C ILE A 12 -5.13 31.12 61.82
N SER A 13 -6.09 32.04 61.68
CA SER A 13 -6.27 33.17 60.76
C SER A 13 -6.37 34.57 61.45
N ILE A 14 -6.06 35.63 60.67
CA ILE A 14 -6.65 37.01 60.58
C ILE A 14 -6.44 38.09 61.68
N LEU A 15 -6.09 39.34 61.24
CA LEU A 15 -6.74 40.66 61.53
C LEU A 15 -5.97 41.87 60.88
N GLN A 16 -6.56 42.59 59.89
CA GLN A 16 -7.13 43.99 59.88
C GLN A 16 -6.18 45.17 60.22
N SER A 17 -6.18 46.41 59.65
CA SER A 17 -7.00 47.23 58.72
C SER A 17 -6.44 48.70 58.68
N SER A 18 -6.65 49.43 57.56
CA SER A 18 -6.91 50.91 57.39
C SER A 18 -5.87 52.00 56.93
N ARG A 19 -6.28 52.71 55.83
CA ARG A 19 -6.29 54.18 55.50
C ARG A 19 -5.22 54.89 54.59
N LYS A 20 -5.68 55.22 53.36
CA LYS A 20 -5.61 56.45 52.50
C LYS A 20 -4.80 57.72 52.91
N PHE A 21 -3.99 58.30 51.97
CA PHE A 21 -3.87 59.74 51.54
C PHE A 21 -2.57 59.97 50.69
N LEU A 22 -2.61 60.28 49.38
CA LEU A 22 -2.56 61.57 48.62
C LEU A 22 -1.19 62.00 47.97
N LEU A 23 -1.23 62.14 46.63
CA LEU A 23 -0.79 63.25 45.71
C LEU A 23 0.70 63.64 45.46
N ASN A 24 1.14 63.41 44.19
CA ASN A 24 1.48 64.36 43.09
C ASN A 24 2.71 65.31 43.11
N MET A 25 3.16 65.52 41.86
CA MET A 25 3.88 66.65 41.22
C MET A 25 5.39 66.54 40.96
N ASP A 26 5.75 66.30 39.68
CA ASP A 26 6.35 67.28 38.74
C ASP A 26 7.43 68.20 39.31
N PHE A 27 8.67 68.11 38.79
CA PHE A 27 9.49 69.22 38.26
C PHE A 27 10.97 68.80 38.14
N LEU A 28 11.36 68.09 37.08
CA LEU A 28 12.78 67.98 36.62
C LEU A 28 12.88 67.46 35.17
N PHE A 29 11.85 67.78 34.40
CA PHE A 29 11.96 68.31 33.04
C PHE A 29 13.02 69.44 32.96
N PHE A 30 13.58 69.65 31.77
CA PHE A 30 14.49 70.72 31.36
C PHE A 30 15.96 70.59 31.79
N VAL A 31 16.82 70.14 30.86
CA VAL A 31 18.10 70.81 30.46
C VAL A 31 18.88 69.98 29.41
N ALA A 32 18.71 68.66 29.29
CA ALA A 32 19.53 67.87 28.36
C ALA A 32 18.90 67.66 26.96
N LEU A 33 17.92 68.48 26.57
CA LEU A 33 17.48 68.62 25.19
C LEU A 33 18.12 69.89 24.65
N THR A 34 19.05 69.73 23.70
CA THR A 34 19.11 70.49 22.44
C THR A 34 20.50 70.27 21.86
N PHE A 35 20.53 69.87 20.58
CA PHE A 35 21.44 70.42 19.57
C PHE A 35 22.92 70.39 19.97
N VAL A 36 23.75 69.61 19.31
CA VAL A 36 24.29 70.01 18.00
C VAL A 36 24.94 68.73 17.43
N LEU A 37 24.39 68.12 16.37
CA LEU A 37 24.73 68.44 14.98
C LEU A 37 26.26 68.37 14.79
N SER A 38 26.83 67.28 14.28
CA SER A 38 27.12 67.07 12.85
C SER A 38 28.45 66.31 12.83
N PHE A 39 28.61 65.19 12.15
CA PHE A 39 29.01 65.17 10.74
C PHE A 39 28.82 63.77 10.16
N HIS A 40 28.15 63.72 9.01
CA HIS A 40 28.10 62.58 8.08
C HIS A 40 29.48 62.31 7.47
N PHE A 41 29.81 61.03 7.17
CA PHE A 41 29.66 60.46 5.82
C PHE A 41 30.15 58.99 5.74
N ALA A 42 29.30 58.19 5.06
CA ALA A 42 29.56 57.04 4.18
C ALA A 42 30.44 55.87 4.67
N HIS A 43 29.84 54.66 4.72
CA HIS A 43 30.07 53.56 3.77
C HIS A 43 28.91 52.56 3.87
N GLY A 44 28.28 52.26 2.74
CA GLY A 44 27.15 51.34 2.64
C GLY A 44 27.57 49.89 2.33
N SER A 45 26.84 48.95 2.93
CA SER A 45 26.51 47.64 2.37
C SER A 45 25.06 47.33 2.76
N GLU A 46 24.22 47.01 1.78
CA GLU A 46 22.78 46.79 1.96
C GLU A 46 22.46 45.51 2.77
N LEU A 47 21.50 45.63 3.69
CA LEU A 47 20.75 44.53 4.31
C LEU A 47 19.26 44.67 3.88
N PRO A 48 18.51 43.57 3.64
CA PRO A 48 17.16 43.65 3.11
C PRO A 48 16.12 44.10 4.15
N SER A 49 15.26 45.03 3.74
CA SER A 49 14.09 45.53 4.47
C SER A 49 13.06 44.42 4.74
N ALA A 50 12.68 44.22 5.99
CA ALA A 50 11.59 43.33 6.40
C ALA A 50 10.23 43.98 6.13
N THR A 51 9.57 43.61 5.03
CA THR A 51 8.15 43.89 4.82
C THR A 51 7.29 42.92 5.64
N SER A 52 6.55 43.44 6.62
CA SER A 52 5.55 42.70 7.41
C SER A 52 4.45 42.15 6.50
N SER A 53 4.37 40.82 6.36
CA SER A 53 3.37 40.15 5.53
C SER A 53 2.08 39.87 6.33
N SER A 54 0.93 40.41 5.89
CA SER A 54 -0.37 40.12 6.50
C SER A 54 -0.83 38.68 6.23
N LYS A 55 -1.19 37.92 7.28
CA LYS A 55 -1.68 36.53 7.21
C LYS A 55 -3.21 36.50 7.36
N THR A 56 -3.88 35.46 6.89
CA THR A 56 -5.32 35.24 7.16
C THR A 56 -5.50 34.57 8.51
N TYR A 57 -6.39 35.10 9.34
CA TYR A 57 -6.76 34.55 10.64
C TYR A 57 -8.25 34.20 10.68
N ILE A 58 -8.58 33.09 11.34
CA ILE A 58 -9.95 32.74 11.75
C ILE A 58 -10.13 33.22 13.19
N ILE A 59 -11.08 34.13 13.41
CA ILE A 59 -11.29 34.86 14.67
C ILE A 59 -12.66 34.48 15.24
N HIS A 60 -12.67 33.99 16.48
CA HIS A 60 -13.87 33.63 17.24
C HIS A 60 -14.21 34.75 18.23
N VAL A 61 -15.48 35.12 18.28
CA VAL A 61 -16.00 36.14 19.20
C VAL A 61 -17.30 35.67 19.85
N ASN A 62 -17.61 36.21 21.02
CA ASN A 62 -18.88 35.99 21.71
C ASN A 62 -20.04 36.45 20.83
N ARG A 63 -21.15 35.70 20.86
CA ARG A 63 -22.41 36.18 20.30
C ARG A 63 -22.91 37.35 21.16
N PRO A 64 -23.42 38.44 20.56
CA PRO A 64 -23.94 39.57 21.32
C PRO A 64 -25.14 39.10 22.15
N GLN A 65 -25.10 39.37 23.45
CA GLN A 65 -26.20 39.03 24.36
C GLN A 65 -27.29 40.10 24.28
N GLY A 66 -28.53 39.70 23.97
CA GLY A 66 -29.72 40.51 24.27
C GLY A 66 -30.52 41.12 23.12
N GLN A 67 -30.33 40.74 21.84
CA GLN A 67 -31.24 41.13 20.75
C GLN A 67 -31.46 39.97 19.78
N THR A 68 -32.71 39.78 19.35
CA THR A 68 -33.11 38.87 18.27
C THR A 68 -32.56 39.42 16.96
N LEU A 69 -31.33 39.03 16.59
CA LEU A 69 -30.70 39.43 15.33
C LEU A 69 -31.41 38.74 14.14
N SER A 70 -32.51 39.32 13.69
CA SER A 70 -33.27 38.84 12.52
C SER A 70 -32.49 39.10 11.23
N GLU A 71 -31.99 40.33 11.10
CA GLU A 71 -31.39 40.89 9.89
C GLU A 71 -29.87 40.66 9.87
N SER A 72 -29.24 40.87 8.71
CA SER A 72 -27.84 40.44 8.50
C SER A 72 -26.82 41.53 8.82
N GLU A 73 -27.23 42.80 8.72
CA GLU A 73 -26.36 43.97 8.84
C GLU A 73 -25.83 44.19 10.27
N ASP A 74 -26.62 43.82 11.30
CA ASP A 74 -26.23 43.97 12.71
C ASP A 74 -25.10 43.02 13.13
N LEU A 75 -25.05 41.80 12.58
CA LEU A 75 -24.01 40.82 12.88
C LEU A 75 -22.69 41.17 12.21
N GLU A 76 -22.75 41.67 10.97
CA GLU A 76 -21.59 42.21 10.26
C GLU A 76 -21.02 43.41 11.02
N SER A 77 -21.87 44.34 11.46
CA SER A 77 -21.45 45.49 12.27
C SER A 77 -20.79 45.08 13.58
N TRP A 78 -21.32 44.05 14.25
CA TRP A 78 -20.70 43.46 15.44
C TRP A 78 -19.30 42.90 15.14
N TYR A 79 -19.12 42.13 14.06
CA TYR A 79 -17.81 41.58 13.69
C TYR A 79 -16.83 42.66 13.22
N HIS A 80 -17.30 43.68 12.49
CA HIS A 80 -16.51 44.83 12.10
C HIS A 80 -16.03 45.66 13.30
N SER A 81 -16.78 45.70 14.40
CA SER A 81 -16.36 46.39 15.63
C SER A 81 -15.05 45.83 16.21
N PHE A 82 -14.67 44.60 15.85
CA PHE A 82 -13.41 43.99 16.26
C PHE A 82 -12.20 44.49 15.46
N MET A 83 -12.38 45.18 14.34
CA MET A 83 -11.28 45.65 13.48
C MET A 83 -10.63 46.96 14.01
N PRO A 84 -9.30 47.13 13.90
CA PRO A 84 -8.61 48.37 14.26
C PRO A 84 -9.15 49.64 13.55
N PRO A 85 -9.27 50.80 14.24
CA PRO A 85 -9.79 52.04 13.65
C PRO A 85 -8.88 52.66 12.57
N THR A 86 -7.59 52.31 12.57
CA THR A 86 -6.60 52.70 11.53
C THR A 86 -6.96 52.17 10.13
N ILE A 87 -7.99 51.33 10.03
CA ILE A 87 -8.37 50.54 8.84
C ILE A 87 -9.72 51.01 8.25
N MET A 88 -10.41 51.97 8.87
CA MET A 88 -11.69 52.48 8.36
C MET A 88 -11.56 53.61 7.31
N SER A 89 -10.34 53.99 6.92
CA SER A 89 -10.08 55.16 6.06
C SER A 89 -9.24 54.90 4.79
N SER A 90 -9.08 53.66 4.33
CA SER A 90 -8.42 53.39 3.04
C SER A 90 -9.28 52.54 2.11
N GLU A 91 -9.40 52.98 0.85
CA GLU A 91 -10.15 52.35 -0.25
C GLU A 91 -9.57 51.00 -0.73
N GLU A 92 -8.86 50.26 0.13
CA GLU A 92 -8.27 48.97 -0.22
C GLU A 92 -9.07 47.81 0.35
N LYS A 93 -9.72 47.04 -0.54
CA LYS A 93 -10.30 45.68 -0.43
C LYS A 93 -10.75 45.19 0.97
N PRO A 94 -11.98 44.65 1.13
CA PRO A 94 -12.47 44.18 2.42
C PRO A 94 -11.49 43.16 3.05
N ARG A 95 -10.85 43.57 4.16
CA ARG A 95 -9.89 42.75 4.91
C ARG A 95 -10.56 41.75 5.83
N VAL A 96 -11.82 41.97 6.18
CA VAL A 96 -12.73 40.91 6.61
C VAL A 96 -13.10 40.14 5.35
N ILE A 97 -12.68 38.88 5.30
CA ILE A 97 -12.85 37.99 4.16
C ILE A 97 -14.22 37.34 4.23
N TYR A 98 -14.61 36.86 5.42
CA TYR A 98 -15.91 36.21 5.64
C TYR A 98 -16.42 36.45 7.06
N SER A 99 -17.73 36.64 7.18
CA SER A 99 -18.46 36.66 8.45
C SER A 99 -19.32 35.40 8.59
N TYR A 100 -19.18 34.69 9.71
CA TYR A 100 -19.83 33.40 9.90
C TYR A 100 -21.08 33.54 10.78
N ARG A 101 -22.25 33.20 10.22
CA ARG A 101 -23.54 33.31 10.92
C ARG A 101 -23.95 32.03 11.64
N ASN A 102 -23.81 30.89 10.96
CA ASN A 102 -24.50 29.65 11.36
C ASN A 102 -23.55 28.60 11.98
N VAL A 103 -22.31 28.55 11.50
CA VAL A 103 -21.39 27.42 11.75
C VAL A 103 -20.40 27.68 12.88
N ILE A 104 -20.00 28.93 13.07
CA ILE A 104 -19.21 29.43 14.20
C ILE A 104 -19.61 30.87 14.50
N SER A 105 -19.37 31.36 15.71
CA SER A 105 -19.50 32.79 16.05
C SER A 105 -18.15 33.47 15.84
N GLY A 106 -17.99 34.19 14.73
CA GLY A 106 -16.69 34.71 14.32
C GLY A 106 -16.61 35.15 12.87
N PHE A 107 -15.42 35.60 12.45
CA PHE A 107 -15.12 36.05 11.10
C PHE A 107 -13.68 35.68 10.71
N ALA A 108 -13.39 35.68 9.41
CA ALA A 108 -12.04 35.55 8.86
C ALA A 108 -11.54 36.91 8.41
N ALA A 109 -10.31 37.28 8.77
CA ALA A 109 -9.72 38.53 8.35
C ALA A 109 -8.23 38.40 8.03
N ARG A 110 -7.74 39.23 7.11
CA ARG A 110 -6.32 39.33 6.78
C ARG A 110 -5.67 40.44 7.61
N LEU A 111 -4.81 40.04 8.54
CA LEU A 111 -4.21 40.90 9.57
C LEU A 111 -2.69 40.71 9.63
N THR A 112 -1.98 41.75 10.02
CA THR A 112 -0.61 41.67 10.55
C THR A 112 -0.61 41.19 11.99
N GLU A 113 0.53 40.78 12.53
CA GLU A 113 0.63 40.35 13.94
C GLU A 113 0.34 41.49 14.92
N GLU A 114 0.63 42.74 14.56
CA GLU A 114 0.32 43.93 15.36
C GLU A 114 -1.19 44.18 15.39
N GLU A 115 -1.85 44.14 14.24
CA GLU A 115 -3.31 44.28 14.13
C GLU A 115 -4.04 43.14 14.86
N LEU A 116 -3.51 41.92 14.83
CA LEU A 116 -4.08 40.78 15.57
C LEU A 116 -4.10 41.03 17.07
N ARG A 117 -3.03 41.59 17.65
CA ARG A 117 -2.96 41.91 19.09
C ARG A 117 -4.01 42.95 19.49
N GLU A 118 -4.32 43.89 18.60
CA GLU A 118 -5.41 44.84 18.84
C GLU A 118 -6.78 44.16 18.83
N VAL A 119 -7.00 43.18 17.92
CA VAL A 119 -8.23 42.37 17.91
C VAL A 119 -8.34 41.52 19.18
N GLU A 120 -7.24 40.91 19.64
CA GLU A 120 -7.17 40.11 20.87
C GLU A 120 -7.53 40.91 22.13
N GLY A 121 -7.26 42.22 22.13
CA GLY A 121 -7.56 43.11 23.25
C GLY A 121 -9.03 43.53 23.37
N LYS A 122 -9.91 43.17 22.42
CA LYS A 122 -11.29 43.66 22.40
C LYS A 122 -12.24 42.77 23.21
N ASN A 123 -13.16 43.43 23.93
CA ASN A 123 -14.14 42.75 24.76
C ASN A 123 -15.11 41.92 23.89
N GLY A 124 -15.19 40.62 24.16
CA GLY A 124 -15.93 39.66 23.33
C GLY A 124 -15.05 38.81 22.43
N PHE A 125 -13.74 39.05 22.34
CA PHE A 125 -12.80 38.16 21.68
C PHE A 125 -12.67 36.83 22.43
N ILE A 126 -12.62 35.71 21.70
CA ILE A 126 -12.43 34.37 22.27
C ILE A 126 -11.07 33.82 21.87
N SER A 127 -10.79 33.76 20.57
CA SER A 127 -9.53 33.24 20.04
C SER A 127 -9.32 33.66 18.60
N ALA A 128 -8.05 33.71 18.19
CA ALA A 128 -7.67 33.85 16.79
C ALA A 128 -6.58 32.84 16.47
N ARG A 129 -6.63 32.28 15.26
CA ARG A 129 -5.58 31.40 14.76
C ARG A 129 -5.34 31.63 13.28
N PRO A 130 -4.10 31.46 12.78
CA PRO A 130 -3.85 31.49 11.35
C PRO A 130 -4.73 30.45 10.62
N GLU A 131 -5.16 30.81 9.40
CA GLU A 131 -5.75 29.87 8.45
C GLU A 131 -4.76 28.74 8.18
N ARG A 132 -5.27 27.51 8.15
CA ARG A 132 -4.48 26.34 7.77
C ARG A 132 -4.84 25.98 6.34
N VAL A 133 -3.83 25.77 5.50
CA VAL A 133 -4.02 25.18 4.18
C VAL A 133 -4.28 23.69 4.39
N LEU A 134 -5.47 23.22 4.00
CA LEU A 134 -5.81 21.80 3.98
C LEU A 134 -5.44 21.23 2.62
N HIS A 135 -4.85 20.04 2.59
CA HIS A 135 -4.52 19.33 1.35
C HIS A 135 -5.63 18.33 0.99
N ARG A 136 -5.81 18.11 -0.32
CA ARG A 136 -6.71 17.08 -0.87
C ARG A 136 -6.10 15.71 -0.54
N GLN A 137 -6.63 15.03 0.47
CA GLN A 137 -6.19 13.68 0.86
C GLN A 137 -6.68 12.64 -0.14
N THR A 138 -5.89 11.58 -0.35
CA THR A 138 -6.26 10.50 -1.27
C THR A 138 -7.08 9.40 -0.59
N THR A 139 -7.43 8.31 -1.28
CA THR A 139 -7.98 7.08 -0.68
C THR A 139 -6.89 6.22 -0.02
N HIS A 140 -5.95 6.94 0.60
CA HIS A 140 -4.88 6.54 1.49
C HIS A 140 -3.65 5.83 0.92
N THR A 141 -3.74 4.95 -0.08
CA THR A 141 -2.55 4.15 -0.46
C THR A 141 -1.36 4.97 -1.00
N PRO A 142 -1.53 6.01 -1.84
CA PRO A 142 -0.38 6.83 -2.23
C PRO A 142 0.22 7.61 -1.06
N GLU A 143 -0.62 8.09 -0.14
CA GLU A 143 -0.15 8.82 1.06
C GLU A 143 0.62 7.89 2.01
N PHE A 144 0.11 6.67 2.23
CA PHE A 144 0.78 5.61 2.98
C PHE A 144 2.16 5.27 2.39
N LEU A 145 2.29 5.30 1.06
CA LEU A 145 3.56 5.14 0.34
C LEU A 145 4.43 6.41 0.31
N GLY A 146 4.03 7.48 0.99
CA GLY A 146 4.77 8.75 1.05
C GLY A 146 4.69 9.60 -0.22
N LEU A 147 3.80 9.28 -1.16
CA LEU A 147 3.62 10.02 -2.41
C LEU A 147 2.76 11.27 -2.16
N LYS A 148 3.39 12.44 -2.26
CA LYS A 148 2.76 13.73 -1.95
C LYS A 148 2.73 14.62 -3.20
N PRO A 149 1.62 15.29 -3.54
CA PRO A 149 1.52 16.01 -4.81
C PRO A 149 2.52 17.17 -4.99
N GLN A 150 3.00 17.76 -3.89
CA GLN A 150 3.81 18.98 -3.93
C GLN A 150 5.32 18.73 -3.76
N THR A 151 5.72 17.51 -3.37
CA THR A 151 7.09 17.18 -2.94
C THR A 151 7.39 15.70 -3.12
N GLY A 152 8.66 15.33 -3.28
CA GLY A 152 9.08 13.93 -3.38
C GLY A 152 8.75 13.32 -4.75
N LEU A 153 8.67 11.98 -4.79
CA LEU A 153 8.70 11.21 -6.04
C LEU A 153 7.64 11.65 -7.06
N TRP A 154 6.40 11.93 -6.65
CA TRP A 154 5.36 12.38 -7.60
C TRP A 154 5.75 13.65 -8.36
N LYS A 155 6.38 14.61 -7.70
CA LYS A 155 6.88 15.82 -8.37
C LYS A 155 8.10 15.50 -9.23
N GLU A 156 9.06 14.74 -8.71
CA GLU A 156 10.32 14.40 -9.39
C GLU A 156 10.12 13.56 -10.65
N SER A 157 9.13 12.67 -10.64
CA SER A 157 8.75 11.80 -11.76
C SER A 157 7.65 12.39 -12.65
N ASN A 158 7.21 13.63 -12.41
CA ASN A 158 6.04 14.22 -13.06
C ASN A 158 4.80 13.29 -13.04
N PHE A 159 4.58 12.58 -11.93
CA PHE A 159 3.46 11.64 -11.74
C PHE A 159 3.41 10.50 -12.77
N GLY A 160 4.56 10.15 -13.39
CA GLY A 160 4.65 9.10 -14.41
C GLY A 160 4.34 9.57 -15.84
N LYS A 161 4.32 10.89 -16.08
CA LYS A 161 3.94 11.49 -17.37
C LYS A 161 4.74 10.91 -18.54
N GLY A 162 4.02 10.40 -19.56
CA GLY A 162 4.61 9.87 -20.80
C GLY A 162 5.09 8.41 -20.73
N VAL A 163 4.98 7.77 -19.57
CA VAL A 163 5.18 6.32 -19.41
C VAL A 163 3.89 5.59 -19.75
N ILE A 164 3.98 4.43 -20.38
CA ILE A 164 2.83 3.60 -20.77
C ILE A 164 2.80 2.33 -19.91
N VAL A 165 1.75 2.15 -19.13
CA VAL A 165 1.49 0.95 -18.33
C VAL A 165 0.50 0.04 -19.07
N GLY A 166 0.97 -1.13 -19.48
CA GLY A 166 0.17 -2.22 -20.01
C GLY A 166 -0.42 -3.07 -18.87
N VAL A 167 -1.73 -3.30 -18.89
CA VAL A 167 -2.43 -4.11 -17.89
C VAL A 167 -3.09 -5.30 -18.58
N LEU A 168 -2.68 -6.52 -18.22
CA LEU A 168 -3.25 -7.76 -18.72
C LEU A 168 -4.20 -8.33 -17.65
N ASP A 169 -5.50 -8.29 -17.92
CA ASP A 169 -6.53 -8.53 -16.90
C ASP A 169 -7.91 -8.86 -17.53
N SER A 170 -9.01 -8.65 -16.79
CA SER A 170 -10.41 -8.90 -17.21
C SER A 170 -11.02 -7.84 -18.13
N GLY A 171 -10.31 -6.74 -18.41
CA GLY A 171 -10.76 -5.64 -19.27
C GLY A 171 -10.74 -4.28 -18.56
N ILE A 172 -11.55 -3.34 -19.05
CA ILE A 172 -11.69 -1.99 -18.44
C ILE A 172 -13.12 -1.46 -18.51
N THR A 173 -13.53 -0.64 -17.55
CA THR A 173 -14.70 0.26 -17.66
C THR A 173 -14.24 1.65 -18.14
N PRO A 174 -14.27 1.94 -19.46
CA PRO A 174 -13.55 3.09 -20.02
C PRO A 174 -14.09 4.45 -19.62
N ASP A 175 -15.39 4.56 -19.29
CA ASP A 175 -16.06 5.81 -18.92
C ASP A 175 -15.98 6.16 -17.43
N HIS A 176 -15.29 5.33 -16.63
CA HIS A 176 -15.05 5.62 -15.22
C HIS A 176 -14.11 6.84 -15.05
N PRO A 177 -14.37 7.78 -14.12
CA PRO A 177 -13.59 9.02 -13.97
C PRO A 177 -12.10 8.79 -13.65
N SER A 178 -11.74 7.63 -13.11
CA SER A 178 -10.33 7.23 -12.93
C SER A 178 -9.56 7.09 -14.25
N PHE A 179 -10.26 7.04 -15.39
CA PHE A 179 -9.67 6.99 -16.73
C PHE A 179 -9.97 8.25 -17.53
N SER A 180 -10.37 9.34 -16.86
CA SER A 180 -10.39 10.68 -17.46
C SER A 180 -8.99 11.06 -17.95
N ASP A 181 -8.94 11.76 -19.08
CA ASP A 181 -7.71 12.29 -19.66
C ASP A 181 -7.47 13.77 -19.35
N ASP A 182 -8.20 14.32 -18.37
CA ASP A 182 -7.96 15.66 -17.84
C ASP A 182 -6.50 15.83 -17.38
N GLY A 183 -5.78 16.75 -18.02
CA GLY A 183 -4.38 17.03 -17.72
C GLY A 183 -3.38 16.02 -18.29
N MET A 184 -3.83 15.00 -19.02
CA MET A 184 -2.96 14.05 -19.69
C MET A 184 -2.30 14.67 -20.93
N PRO A 185 -1.00 14.41 -21.18
CA PRO A 185 -0.40 14.71 -22.47
C PRO A 185 -0.98 13.80 -23.57
N PRO A 186 -0.81 14.13 -24.86
CA PRO A 186 -1.11 13.16 -25.92
C PRO A 186 -0.25 11.88 -25.77
N PRO A 187 -0.69 10.74 -26.32
CA PRO A 187 0.07 9.49 -26.32
C PRO A 187 1.50 9.71 -26.86
N PRO A 188 2.52 9.07 -26.29
CA PRO A 188 3.91 9.20 -26.76
C PRO A 188 4.05 8.73 -28.21
N ALA A 189 4.93 9.36 -29.00
CA ALA A 189 5.12 9.02 -30.42
C ALA A 189 5.57 7.56 -30.67
N LYS A 190 6.14 6.89 -29.65
CA LYS A 190 6.51 5.47 -29.71
C LYS A 190 5.31 4.52 -29.65
N TRP A 191 4.15 5.00 -29.20
CA TRP A 191 2.93 4.21 -29.04
C TRP A 191 2.41 3.76 -30.41
N LYS A 192 2.23 2.45 -30.57
CA LYS A 192 1.73 1.83 -31.82
C LYS A 192 0.43 1.05 -31.62
N GLY A 193 -0.04 0.95 -30.38
CA GLY A 193 -1.25 0.21 -30.08
C GLY A 193 -2.51 0.87 -30.63
N ARG A 194 -3.61 0.13 -30.51
CA ARG A 194 -4.92 0.50 -31.07
C ARG A 194 -6.02 0.37 -30.03
N CYS A 195 -7.15 0.99 -30.35
CA CYS A 195 -8.35 0.94 -29.55
C CYS A 195 -9.39 0.03 -30.22
N GLU A 196 -9.69 -1.11 -29.60
CA GLU A 196 -10.75 -2.04 -30.00
C GLU A 196 -12.06 -1.81 -29.21
N LEU A 197 -12.11 -0.72 -28.43
CA LEU A 197 -13.37 -0.14 -27.97
C LEU A 197 -14.03 0.63 -29.12
N ASN A 198 -15.29 1.05 -28.94
CA ASN A 198 -15.90 2.04 -29.83
C ASN A 198 -14.99 3.27 -29.92
N VAL A 199 -14.79 3.82 -31.13
CA VAL A 199 -13.73 4.82 -31.46
C VAL A 199 -13.67 6.03 -30.49
N THR A 200 -14.77 6.37 -29.82
CA THR A 200 -14.88 7.49 -28.88
C THR A 200 -14.50 7.16 -27.43
N SER A 201 -14.10 5.92 -27.13
CA SER A 201 -13.85 5.46 -25.75
C SER A 201 -12.39 5.47 -25.32
N CYS A 202 -11.43 5.40 -26.24
CA CYS A 202 -10.02 5.68 -25.90
C CYS A 202 -9.75 7.19 -25.94
N ASN A 203 -8.86 7.64 -25.08
CA ASN A 203 -8.54 9.04 -24.86
C ASN A 203 -7.04 9.19 -24.53
N ASN A 204 -6.58 10.35 -24.07
CA ASN A 204 -5.16 10.52 -23.74
C ASN A 204 -4.73 9.76 -22.45
N LYS A 205 -5.67 9.24 -21.67
CA LYS A 205 -5.41 8.39 -20.50
C LYS A 205 -5.38 6.92 -20.87
N LEU A 206 -6.51 6.41 -21.36
CA LEU A 206 -6.69 5.07 -21.90
C LEU A 206 -6.36 5.11 -23.39
N ILE A 207 -5.09 4.91 -23.73
CA ILE A 207 -4.57 5.11 -25.09
C ILE A 207 -4.72 3.87 -25.98
N GLY A 208 -4.99 2.71 -25.37
CA GLY A 208 -5.23 1.45 -26.05
C GLY A 208 -6.06 0.50 -25.21
N ALA A 209 -6.86 -0.31 -25.89
CA ALA A 209 -7.66 -1.36 -25.27
C ALA A 209 -7.88 -2.45 -26.31
N ARG A 210 -7.46 -3.68 -26.00
CA ARG A 210 -7.49 -4.83 -26.91
C ARG A 210 -8.02 -6.06 -26.17
N SER A 211 -8.69 -6.95 -26.88
CA SER A 211 -9.23 -8.18 -26.30
C SER A 211 -8.70 -9.41 -27.02
N PHE A 212 -8.28 -10.41 -26.25
CA PHE A 212 -7.72 -11.66 -26.78
C PHE A 212 -8.59 -12.80 -26.25
N ASN A 213 -9.35 -13.42 -27.15
CA ASN A 213 -10.17 -14.58 -26.82
C ASN A 213 -10.26 -15.47 -28.05
N LEU A 214 -9.30 -16.38 -28.18
CA LEU A 214 -9.21 -17.26 -29.34
C LEU A 214 -10.47 -18.11 -29.50
N ALA A 215 -11.03 -18.63 -28.41
CA ALA A 215 -12.23 -19.45 -28.43
C ALA A 215 -13.43 -18.68 -29.03
N SER A 216 -13.68 -17.45 -28.59
CA SER A 216 -14.73 -16.59 -29.13
C SER A 216 -14.45 -16.20 -30.58
N LYS A 217 -13.20 -15.91 -30.92
CA LYS A 217 -12.81 -15.59 -32.31
C LYS A 217 -13.14 -16.75 -33.26
N VAL A 218 -12.86 -17.99 -32.84
CA VAL A 218 -13.17 -19.19 -33.63
C VAL A 218 -14.68 -19.43 -33.68
N MET A 219 -15.40 -19.35 -32.56
CA MET A 219 -16.83 -19.68 -32.51
C MET A 219 -17.76 -18.59 -33.09
N LYS A 220 -17.45 -17.32 -32.84
CA LYS A 220 -18.30 -16.16 -33.16
C LYS A 220 -17.72 -15.27 -34.26
N GLY A 221 -16.54 -15.59 -34.78
CA GLY A 221 -15.84 -14.82 -35.83
C GLY A 221 -15.27 -13.49 -35.36
N LYS A 222 -15.38 -13.15 -34.06
CA LYS A 222 -14.87 -11.90 -33.48
C LYS A 222 -14.54 -12.05 -32.00
N GLU A 223 -13.61 -11.23 -31.55
CA GLU A 223 -13.32 -11.06 -30.12
C GLU A 223 -14.40 -10.18 -29.47
N PRO A 224 -14.75 -10.44 -28.19
CA PRO A 224 -15.60 -9.52 -27.43
C PRO A 224 -14.88 -8.19 -27.24
N PRO A 225 -15.60 -7.08 -26.99
CA PRO A 225 -14.96 -5.83 -26.66
C PRO A 225 -14.19 -5.95 -25.33
N PRO A 226 -13.11 -5.18 -25.13
CA PRO A 226 -12.29 -5.21 -23.91
C PRO A 226 -12.97 -4.52 -22.70
N ILE A 227 -14.29 -4.69 -22.56
CA ILE A 227 -15.09 -4.19 -21.44
C ILE A 227 -14.94 -5.14 -20.25
N ASP A 228 -14.71 -4.56 -19.09
CA ASP A 228 -14.67 -5.30 -17.83
C ASP A 228 -16.08 -5.64 -17.33
N GLU A 229 -16.37 -6.93 -17.24
CA GLU A 229 -17.64 -7.46 -16.70
C GLU A 229 -17.45 -8.07 -15.29
N ASP A 230 -16.21 -8.15 -14.82
CA ASP A 230 -15.82 -8.75 -13.54
C ASP A 230 -15.51 -7.67 -12.50
N GLY A 231 -14.70 -6.68 -12.89
CA GLY A 231 -14.26 -5.56 -12.07
C GLY A 231 -12.78 -5.61 -11.69
N HIS A 232 -12.14 -6.78 -11.73
CA HIS A 232 -10.74 -6.94 -11.36
C HIS A 232 -9.81 -6.05 -12.21
N GLY A 233 -9.94 -6.06 -13.53
CA GLY A 233 -9.10 -5.26 -14.44
C GLY A 233 -9.27 -3.75 -14.27
N THR A 234 -10.49 -3.28 -14.01
CA THR A 234 -10.76 -1.87 -13.71
C THR A 234 -10.13 -1.47 -12.37
N HIS A 235 -10.18 -2.35 -11.38
CA HIS A 235 -9.57 -2.15 -10.08
C HIS A 235 -8.04 -2.09 -10.16
N THR A 236 -7.41 -3.04 -10.86
CA THR A 236 -5.95 -3.10 -11.01
C THR A 236 -5.41 -1.95 -11.86
N ALA A 237 -6.06 -1.61 -12.98
CA ALA A 237 -5.66 -0.50 -13.84
C ALA A 237 -5.74 0.87 -13.13
N SER A 238 -6.83 1.10 -12.37
CA SER A 238 -6.97 2.34 -11.59
C SER A 238 -6.03 2.40 -10.38
N THR A 239 -5.63 1.26 -9.82
CA THR A 239 -4.59 1.19 -8.78
C THR A 239 -3.21 1.58 -9.34
N ALA A 240 -2.86 1.09 -10.53
CA ALA A 240 -1.56 1.40 -11.14
C ALA A 240 -1.47 2.86 -11.56
N ALA A 241 -2.48 3.35 -12.29
CA ALA A 241 -2.42 4.65 -12.93
C ALA A 241 -3.75 5.40 -12.92
N GLY A 242 -4.72 5.15 -12.04
CA GLY A 242 -5.96 5.95 -12.01
C GLY A 242 -5.72 7.45 -11.83
N ALA A 243 -6.49 8.28 -12.55
CA ALA A 243 -6.53 9.72 -12.35
C ALA A 243 -7.07 10.09 -10.95
N PHE A 244 -6.87 11.35 -10.55
CA PHE A 244 -7.42 11.85 -9.30
C PHE A 244 -8.95 11.97 -9.38
N VAL A 245 -9.67 11.20 -8.58
CA VAL A 245 -11.14 11.26 -8.48
C VAL A 245 -11.52 11.67 -7.06
N GLY A 246 -12.14 12.84 -6.91
CA GLY A 246 -12.61 13.31 -5.60
C GLY A 246 -13.86 12.56 -5.15
N HIS A 247 -14.13 12.59 -3.84
CA HIS A 247 -15.33 12.01 -3.23
C HIS A 247 -15.51 10.51 -3.49
N SER A 248 -14.42 9.78 -3.71
CA SER A 248 -14.41 8.33 -3.84
C SER A 248 -14.71 7.68 -2.49
N GLU A 249 -15.61 6.70 -2.49
CA GLU A 249 -15.99 5.92 -1.33
C GLU A 249 -16.61 4.59 -1.74
N VAL A 250 -16.71 3.65 -0.81
CA VAL A 250 -17.58 2.48 -0.96
C VAL A 250 -18.50 2.41 0.24
N LEU A 251 -19.81 2.57 0.01
CA LEU A 251 -20.85 2.42 1.03
C LEU A 251 -20.59 3.23 2.32
N GLY A 252 -20.17 4.49 2.20
CA GLY A 252 -19.84 5.32 3.37
C GLY A 252 -18.41 5.18 3.91
N ASN A 253 -17.60 4.27 3.37
CA ASN A 253 -16.25 3.96 3.86
C ASN A 253 -15.14 4.38 2.90
N ALA A 254 -13.94 4.53 3.45
CA ALA A 254 -12.70 4.91 2.75
C ALA A 254 -12.81 6.20 1.93
N LYS A 255 -13.61 7.16 2.43
CA LYS A 255 -13.86 8.45 1.80
C LYS A 255 -12.57 9.22 1.55
N GLY A 256 -12.35 9.66 0.31
CA GLY A 256 -11.18 10.46 -0.04
C GLY A 256 -11.08 10.77 -1.54
N THR A 257 -9.87 11.09 -2.01
CA THR A 257 -9.58 11.23 -3.44
C THR A 257 -8.92 9.96 -3.97
N ALA A 258 -9.58 9.13 -4.78
CA ALA A 258 -8.89 8.01 -5.41
C ALA A 258 -7.82 8.50 -6.37
N ALA A 259 -6.67 7.82 -6.40
CA ALA A 259 -5.61 8.04 -7.36
C ALA A 259 -4.76 6.77 -7.47
N GLY A 260 -4.31 6.44 -8.68
CA GLY A 260 -3.31 5.41 -8.86
C GLY A 260 -1.93 5.87 -8.37
N VAL A 261 -0.98 4.94 -8.34
CA VAL A 261 0.40 5.26 -7.96
C VAL A 261 1.07 6.17 -9.00
N ALA A 262 0.76 6.02 -10.29
CA ALA A 262 1.24 6.89 -11.37
C ALA A 262 0.09 7.59 -12.13
N PRO A 263 -0.55 8.63 -11.54
CA PRO A 263 -1.76 9.23 -12.10
C PRO A 263 -1.65 9.80 -13.51
N TYR A 264 -0.45 10.20 -13.96
CA TYR A 264 -0.21 10.76 -15.30
C TYR A 264 0.49 9.79 -16.27
N ALA A 265 0.65 8.52 -15.91
CA ALA A 265 1.02 7.48 -16.86
C ALA A 265 -0.16 7.12 -17.79
N HIS A 266 0.11 6.74 -19.03
CA HIS A 266 -0.91 6.23 -19.94
C HIS A 266 -1.24 4.77 -19.61
N LEU A 267 -2.46 4.34 -19.93
CA LEU A 267 -2.93 2.97 -19.79
C LEU A 267 -3.16 2.33 -21.15
N ALA A 268 -2.68 1.10 -21.30
CA ALA A 268 -2.99 0.20 -22.39
C ALA A 268 -3.57 -1.10 -21.80
N ILE A 269 -4.80 -1.43 -22.17
CA ILE A 269 -5.54 -2.57 -21.58
C ILE A 269 -5.53 -3.76 -22.53
N TYR A 270 -5.26 -4.93 -21.98
CA TYR A 270 -5.21 -6.19 -22.69
C TYR A 270 -6.11 -7.19 -21.96
N ARG A 271 -7.35 -7.34 -22.44
CA ARG A 271 -8.32 -8.28 -21.84
C ARG A 271 -7.96 -9.71 -22.23
N VAL A 272 -7.60 -10.53 -21.24
CA VAL A 272 -7.20 -11.94 -21.40
C VAL A 272 -7.96 -12.88 -20.47
N CYS A 273 -8.69 -12.32 -19.50
CA CYS A 273 -9.51 -13.08 -18.55
C CYS A 273 -11.01 -12.87 -18.79
N PHE A 274 -11.76 -13.96 -18.67
CA PHE A 274 -13.21 -14.01 -18.89
C PHE A 274 -13.85 -14.81 -17.77
N GLY A 275 -14.32 -14.10 -16.73
CA GLY A 275 -14.60 -14.72 -15.43
C GLY A 275 -13.29 -15.13 -14.75
N GLU A 276 -13.27 -16.31 -14.13
CA GLU A 276 -12.08 -16.88 -13.49
C GLU A 276 -11.04 -17.44 -14.48
N ASP A 277 -11.43 -17.61 -15.75
CA ASP A 277 -10.59 -18.25 -16.76
C ASP A 277 -9.70 -17.23 -17.49
N CYS A 278 -8.39 -17.46 -17.45
CA CYS A 278 -7.39 -16.73 -18.23
C CYS A 278 -6.58 -17.73 -19.04
N PHE A 279 -6.83 -17.83 -20.35
CA PHE A 279 -6.18 -18.84 -21.18
C PHE A 279 -4.75 -18.43 -21.55
N GLU A 280 -3.82 -19.36 -21.36
CA GLU A 280 -2.38 -19.15 -21.62
C GLU A 280 -2.10 -18.65 -23.05
N SER A 281 -2.80 -19.17 -24.06
CA SER A 281 -2.64 -18.70 -25.45
C SER A 281 -3.03 -17.23 -25.64
N ASP A 282 -4.08 -16.77 -24.94
CA ASP A 282 -4.54 -15.39 -25.00
C ASP A 282 -3.57 -14.46 -24.24
N ILE A 283 -3.01 -14.93 -23.12
CA ILE A 283 -1.98 -14.22 -22.35
C ILE A 283 -0.71 -13.98 -23.19
N ILE A 284 -0.20 -15.02 -23.87
CA ILE A 284 0.99 -14.88 -24.74
C ILE A 284 0.72 -13.89 -25.87
N ALA A 285 -0.42 -14.02 -26.56
CA ALA A 285 -0.79 -13.13 -27.66
C ALA A 285 -0.90 -11.66 -27.21
N ALA A 286 -1.42 -11.44 -26.00
CA ALA A 286 -1.51 -10.12 -25.40
C ALA A 286 -0.16 -9.55 -24.98
N LEU A 287 0.75 -10.37 -24.44
CA LEU A 287 2.11 -9.96 -24.12
C LEU A 287 2.89 -9.57 -25.38
N ASP A 288 2.82 -10.38 -26.43
CA ASP A 288 3.44 -10.09 -27.73
C ASP A 288 2.93 -8.76 -28.30
N ALA A 289 1.61 -8.59 -28.32
CA ALA A 289 0.95 -7.35 -28.70
C ALA A 289 1.41 -6.15 -27.86
N ALA A 290 1.52 -6.29 -26.53
CA ALA A 290 1.94 -5.19 -25.67
C ALA A 290 3.40 -4.77 -25.91
N VAL A 291 4.29 -5.74 -26.17
CA VAL A 291 5.67 -5.45 -26.57
C VAL A 291 5.70 -4.70 -27.92
N GLU A 292 4.92 -5.14 -28.91
CA GLU A 292 4.83 -4.48 -30.21
C GLU A 292 4.27 -3.04 -30.10
N ASP A 293 3.23 -2.88 -29.28
CA ASP A 293 2.53 -1.60 -29.07
C ASP A 293 3.44 -0.56 -28.36
N GLY A 294 4.50 -1.01 -27.69
CA GLY A 294 5.55 -0.16 -27.11
C GLY A 294 5.26 0.29 -25.68
N VAL A 295 4.68 -0.59 -24.85
CA VAL A 295 4.50 -0.33 -23.41
C VAL A 295 5.85 -0.23 -22.69
N ASP A 296 5.91 0.48 -21.55
CA ASP A 296 7.11 0.60 -20.72
C ASP A 296 7.11 -0.35 -19.51
N VAL A 297 5.92 -0.58 -18.97
CA VAL A 297 5.68 -1.41 -17.79
C VAL A 297 4.50 -2.33 -18.07
N LEU A 298 4.63 -3.59 -17.70
CA LEU A 298 3.58 -4.62 -17.76
C LEU A 298 3.17 -5.00 -16.34
N SER A 299 1.87 -4.97 -16.08
CA SER A 299 1.24 -5.35 -14.82
C SER A 299 0.38 -6.59 -15.03
N LEU A 300 0.78 -7.71 -14.45
CA LEU A 300 0.08 -9.00 -14.56
C LEU A 300 -0.37 -9.48 -13.19
N SER A 301 -1.66 -9.31 -12.90
CA SER A 301 -2.26 -9.81 -11.65
C SER A 301 -2.79 -11.23 -11.83
N LEU A 302 -1.98 -12.06 -12.47
CA LEU A 302 -2.30 -13.42 -12.94
C LEU A 302 -1.15 -14.36 -12.59
N GLY A 303 -1.45 -15.64 -12.44
CA GLY A 303 -0.45 -16.66 -12.17
C GLY A 303 -1.03 -18.06 -12.31
N LEU A 304 -0.14 -19.03 -12.50
CA LEU A 304 -0.50 -20.44 -12.48
C LEU A 304 -0.86 -20.88 -11.07
N ARG A 305 -1.47 -22.07 -10.94
CA ARG A 305 -1.73 -22.69 -9.63
C ARG A 305 -0.46 -23.23 -8.97
N GLU A 306 0.46 -23.73 -9.79
CA GLU A 306 1.75 -24.27 -9.36
C GLU A 306 2.86 -23.75 -10.28
N PRO A 307 4.09 -23.56 -9.79
CA PRO A 307 5.19 -23.02 -10.59
C PRO A 307 5.88 -24.11 -11.44
N PRO A 308 5.81 -24.07 -12.79
CA PRO A 308 6.58 -24.98 -13.64
C PRO A 308 8.03 -24.49 -13.82
N PRO A 309 8.94 -25.32 -14.38
CA PRO A 309 10.23 -24.84 -14.87
C PRO A 309 10.07 -23.70 -15.87
N PHE A 310 11.01 -22.74 -15.94
CA PHE A 310 10.80 -21.51 -16.72
C PHE A 310 10.61 -21.72 -18.22
N PHE A 311 11.19 -22.78 -18.80
CA PHE A 311 10.98 -23.12 -20.22
C PHE A 311 9.60 -23.71 -20.51
N ASN A 312 8.81 -24.00 -19.46
CA ASN A 312 7.42 -24.45 -19.55
C ASN A 312 6.48 -23.48 -18.82
N ASP A 313 6.94 -22.25 -18.58
CA ASP A 313 6.14 -21.15 -18.08
C ASP A 313 6.03 -20.09 -19.19
N SER A 314 4.90 -20.05 -19.88
CA SER A 314 4.71 -19.11 -20.98
C SER A 314 4.76 -17.65 -20.53
N THR A 315 4.34 -17.36 -19.30
CA THR A 315 4.45 -16.01 -18.73
C THR A 315 5.93 -15.66 -18.53
N ALA A 316 6.74 -16.59 -18.01
CA ALA A 316 8.17 -16.38 -17.87
C ALA A 316 8.86 -16.16 -19.23
N ILE A 317 8.56 -16.98 -20.25
CA ILE A 317 9.14 -16.88 -21.59
C ILE A 317 8.81 -15.54 -22.24
N ALA A 318 7.54 -15.13 -22.19
CA ALA A 318 7.08 -13.86 -22.76
C ALA A 318 7.60 -12.65 -21.96
N ALA A 319 7.67 -12.75 -20.63
CA ALA A 319 8.28 -11.72 -19.80
C ALA A 319 9.78 -11.56 -20.08
N PHE A 320 10.49 -12.63 -20.45
CA PHE A 320 11.89 -12.55 -20.88
C PHE A 320 12.01 -11.69 -22.15
N ALA A 321 11.18 -11.95 -23.16
CA ALA A 321 11.16 -11.15 -24.39
C ALA A 321 10.83 -9.67 -24.12
N ALA A 322 9.87 -9.38 -23.24
CA ALA A 322 9.55 -8.02 -22.82
C ALA A 322 10.76 -7.34 -22.16
N MET A 323 11.43 -8.03 -21.24
CA MET A 323 12.66 -7.54 -20.57
C MET A 323 13.79 -7.27 -21.58
N GLN A 324 13.97 -8.13 -22.59
CA GLN A 324 14.95 -7.91 -23.67
C GLN A 324 14.70 -6.59 -24.45
N LYS A 325 13.45 -6.13 -24.49
CA LYS A 325 13.04 -4.86 -25.11
C LYS A 325 13.06 -3.68 -24.13
N GLY A 326 13.53 -3.89 -22.90
CA GLY A 326 13.62 -2.86 -21.86
C GLY A 326 12.30 -2.59 -21.15
N ILE A 327 11.32 -3.48 -21.26
CA ILE A 327 10.00 -3.37 -20.63
C ILE A 327 10.06 -4.01 -19.24
N PHE A 328 9.61 -3.28 -18.22
CA PHE A 328 9.54 -3.80 -16.85
C PHE A 328 8.31 -4.69 -16.68
N VAL A 329 8.45 -5.87 -16.05
CA VAL A 329 7.33 -6.79 -15.82
C VAL A 329 7.14 -7.01 -14.32
N SER A 330 5.94 -6.69 -13.83
CA SER A 330 5.51 -7.00 -12.46
C SER A 330 4.40 -8.06 -12.50
N CYS A 331 4.54 -9.08 -11.65
CA CYS A 331 3.52 -10.10 -11.46
C CYS A 331 3.18 -10.26 -9.98
N ALA A 332 1.92 -10.59 -9.71
CA ALA A 332 1.46 -11.00 -8.38
C ALA A 332 2.13 -12.32 -7.94
N ALA A 333 2.44 -12.48 -6.64
CA ALA A 333 3.04 -13.71 -6.11
C ALA A 333 2.05 -14.89 -6.01
N GLY A 334 0.75 -14.61 -5.98
CA GLY A 334 -0.31 -15.59 -5.74
C GLY A 334 -0.99 -15.41 -4.38
N ASN A 335 -2.17 -16.00 -4.23
CA ASN A 335 -3.02 -15.89 -3.04
C ASN A 335 -3.19 -17.23 -2.28
N SER A 336 -2.20 -18.12 -2.41
CA SER A 336 -2.23 -19.50 -1.87
C SER A 336 -1.36 -19.69 -0.62
N GLY A 337 -0.96 -18.59 0.03
CA GLY A 337 -0.27 -18.63 1.32
C GLY A 337 -1.15 -19.16 2.46
N PRO A 338 -0.60 -19.34 3.67
CA PRO A 338 0.71 -18.86 4.13
C PRO A 338 1.82 -19.93 4.07
N MET A 339 1.57 -21.09 3.48
CA MET A 339 2.57 -22.17 3.44
C MET A 339 3.74 -21.82 2.53
N HIS A 340 4.96 -22.25 2.92
CA HIS A 340 6.15 -22.11 2.08
C HIS A 340 6.01 -22.86 0.75
N GLY A 341 6.62 -22.33 -0.30
CA GLY A 341 6.61 -22.90 -1.64
C GLY A 341 5.29 -22.73 -2.40
N SER A 342 4.42 -21.82 -1.95
CA SER A 342 3.10 -21.55 -2.54
C SER A 342 3.11 -20.46 -3.63
N LEU A 343 4.25 -19.80 -3.87
CA LEU A 343 4.33 -18.72 -4.86
C LEU A 343 4.50 -19.22 -6.30
N VAL A 344 4.08 -18.35 -7.22
CA VAL A 344 4.28 -18.48 -8.66
C VAL A 344 4.93 -17.22 -9.22
N ASN A 345 5.14 -17.16 -10.54
CA ASN A 345 5.82 -16.05 -11.22
C ASN A 345 7.26 -15.84 -10.71
N GLY A 346 7.97 -16.93 -10.38
CA GLY A 346 9.30 -16.91 -9.74
C GLY A 346 10.48 -16.61 -10.66
N ALA A 347 10.26 -16.26 -11.93
CA ALA A 347 11.35 -15.98 -12.87
C ALA A 347 12.20 -14.76 -12.42
N PRO A 348 13.54 -14.81 -12.52
CA PRO A 348 14.39 -13.72 -12.03
C PRO A 348 14.21 -12.37 -12.75
N TRP A 349 13.77 -12.38 -14.01
CA TRP A 349 13.51 -11.17 -14.79
C TRP A 349 12.12 -10.53 -14.53
N ILE A 350 11.28 -11.13 -13.67
CA ILE A 350 9.98 -10.61 -13.24
C ILE A 350 10.10 -10.04 -11.82
N LEU A 351 9.51 -8.88 -11.53
CA LEU A 351 9.28 -8.45 -10.15
C LEU A 351 8.04 -9.18 -9.57
N THR A 352 8.26 -10.09 -8.63
CA THR A 352 7.20 -10.88 -7.98
C THR A 352 6.77 -10.24 -6.67
N VAL A 353 5.48 -9.94 -6.55
CA VAL A 353 4.96 -9.05 -5.50
C VAL A 353 4.04 -9.78 -4.51
N GLY A 354 4.42 -9.83 -3.25
CA GLY A 354 3.54 -10.25 -2.14
C GLY A 354 2.66 -9.11 -1.62
N ALA A 355 1.67 -9.44 -0.79
CA ALA A 355 0.65 -8.51 -0.31
C ALA A 355 0.80 -8.21 1.19
N SER A 356 0.76 -6.92 1.52
CA SER A 356 0.72 -6.43 2.89
C SER A 356 -0.44 -5.47 3.15
N THR A 357 -0.75 -5.29 4.43
CA THR A 357 -1.74 -4.32 4.90
C THR A 357 -1.25 -2.88 4.78
N ILE A 358 -2.20 -1.96 4.81
CA ILE A 358 -1.98 -0.53 5.07
C ILE A 358 -2.48 -0.18 6.48
N ASP A 359 -2.20 1.03 6.94
CA ASP A 359 -2.63 1.52 8.26
C ASP A 359 -4.12 1.90 8.36
N ARG A 360 -4.87 1.78 7.25
CA ARG A 360 -6.33 1.90 7.22
C ARG A 360 -7.01 0.57 7.47
N ARG A 361 -8.03 0.58 8.34
CA ARG A 361 -8.96 -0.52 8.61
C ARG A 361 -10.41 -0.06 8.47
N ILE A 362 -11.33 -0.97 8.18
CA ILE A 362 -12.77 -0.67 8.11
C ILE A 362 -13.47 -1.48 9.18
N VAL A 363 -13.53 -0.90 10.37
CA VAL A 363 -13.74 -1.64 11.61
C VAL A 363 -15.22 -1.91 11.84
N ALA A 364 -15.52 -3.18 12.08
CA ALA A 364 -16.81 -3.68 12.56
C ALA A 364 -16.51 -4.59 13.76
N THR A 365 -17.08 -4.30 14.92
CA THR A 365 -16.72 -4.98 16.18
C THR A 365 -17.81 -5.95 16.58
N ALA A 366 -17.47 -7.23 16.79
CA ALA A 366 -18.38 -8.18 17.42
C ALA A 366 -18.44 -7.90 18.93
N LYS A 367 -19.61 -7.53 19.44
CA LYS A 367 -19.85 -7.32 20.87
C LYS A 367 -20.74 -8.42 21.42
N LEU A 368 -20.28 -9.12 22.45
CA LEU A 368 -20.97 -10.23 23.09
C LEU A 368 -21.82 -9.78 24.28
N GLY A 369 -22.80 -10.58 24.67
CA GLY A 369 -23.66 -10.31 25.82
C GLY A 369 -22.94 -10.31 27.18
N ASN A 370 -21.73 -10.89 27.25
CA ASN A 370 -20.86 -10.80 28.42
C ASN A 370 -19.99 -9.53 28.45
N GLY A 371 -20.14 -8.63 27.47
CA GLY A 371 -19.41 -7.36 27.37
C GLY A 371 -18.07 -7.44 26.65
N GLN A 372 -17.61 -8.62 26.22
CA GLN A 372 -16.38 -8.72 25.43
C GLN A 372 -16.59 -8.16 24.02
N GLU A 373 -15.56 -7.51 23.49
CA GLU A 373 -15.56 -6.89 22.16
C GLU A 373 -14.36 -7.40 21.36
N PHE A 374 -14.60 -7.77 20.10
CA PHE A 374 -13.59 -8.26 19.17
C PHE A 374 -13.66 -7.44 17.88
N ASP A 375 -12.62 -6.66 17.61
CA ASP A 375 -12.53 -5.88 16.38
C ASP A 375 -12.32 -6.81 15.19
N GLY A 376 -13.23 -6.73 14.22
CA GLY A 376 -13.10 -7.29 12.89
C GLY A 376 -13.21 -6.22 11.83
N GLU A 377 -13.39 -6.63 10.57
CA GLU A 377 -13.54 -5.72 9.44
C GLU A 377 -14.70 -6.09 8.53
N SER A 378 -15.35 -5.07 7.95
CA SER A 378 -16.45 -5.21 6.99
C SER A 378 -16.76 -3.85 6.36
N VAL A 379 -16.96 -3.83 5.04
CA VAL A 379 -17.37 -2.62 4.31
C VAL A 379 -18.86 -2.35 4.46
N PHE A 380 -19.68 -3.40 4.50
CA PHE A 380 -21.13 -3.26 4.59
C PHE A 380 -21.54 -2.89 6.03
N GLN A 381 -21.75 -1.59 6.27
CA GLN A 381 -22.09 -1.02 7.57
C GLN A 381 -23.42 -0.24 7.51
N PRO A 382 -24.57 -0.93 7.42
CA PRO A 382 -25.87 -0.28 7.24
C PRO A 382 -26.29 0.55 8.46
N SER A 383 -26.68 1.79 8.22
CA SER A 383 -27.10 2.75 9.25
C SER A 383 -28.39 2.38 9.98
N ASN A 384 -29.24 1.56 9.36
CA ASN A 384 -30.51 1.07 9.93
C ASN A 384 -30.35 -0.24 10.72
N PHE A 385 -29.13 -0.76 10.88
CA PHE A 385 -28.91 -1.93 11.72
C PHE A 385 -29.01 -1.57 13.20
N ASN A 386 -30.00 -2.15 13.88
CA ASN A 386 -30.18 -1.93 15.31
C ASN A 386 -29.12 -2.70 16.11
N GLN A 387 -28.23 -1.98 16.80
CA GLN A 387 -27.11 -2.54 17.59
C GLN A 387 -27.56 -3.15 18.93
N THR A 388 -28.79 -3.64 19.00
CA THR A 388 -29.28 -4.44 20.12
C THR A 388 -28.64 -5.82 20.12
N LEU A 389 -28.42 -6.37 21.31
CA LEU A 389 -27.98 -7.76 21.47
C LEU A 389 -29.08 -8.70 20.98
N LEU A 390 -28.75 -9.54 20.00
CA LEU A 390 -29.61 -10.57 19.45
C LEU A 390 -29.09 -11.95 19.86
N PRO A 391 -29.93 -13.02 19.85
CA PRO A 391 -29.46 -14.36 20.09
C PRO A 391 -28.31 -14.73 19.14
N LEU A 392 -27.22 -15.26 19.68
CA LEU A 392 -26.05 -15.70 18.93
C LEU A 392 -26.11 -17.22 18.77
N ALA A 393 -25.88 -17.73 17.56
CA ALA A 393 -25.80 -19.16 17.29
C ALA A 393 -24.55 -19.49 16.46
N TYR A 394 -23.95 -20.64 16.73
CA TYR A 394 -22.88 -21.18 15.91
C TYR A 394 -23.48 -22.12 14.86
N ALA A 395 -23.19 -21.88 13.59
CA ALA A 395 -23.79 -22.63 12.49
C ALA A 395 -23.45 -24.13 12.53
N GLY A 396 -22.23 -24.47 12.97
CA GLY A 396 -21.76 -25.84 13.10
C GLY A 396 -22.16 -26.54 14.42
N LYS A 397 -23.09 -25.99 15.22
CA LYS A 397 -23.44 -26.58 16.52
C LYS A 397 -24.16 -27.92 16.39
N ASP A 398 -25.11 -28.01 15.46
CA ASP A 398 -26.03 -29.15 15.29
C ASP A 398 -25.99 -29.74 13.86
N GLY A 399 -24.99 -29.36 13.06
CA GLY A 399 -24.94 -29.60 11.61
C GLY A 399 -23.64 -30.27 11.11
N THR A 400 -23.48 -30.29 9.79
CA THR A 400 -22.28 -30.81 9.12
C THR A 400 -21.15 -29.77 9.08
N GLN A 401 -19.98 -30.16 8.58
CA GLN A 401 -18.86 -29.23 8.40
C GLN A 401 -19.20 -28.12 7.40
N GLU A 402 -19.99 -28.41 6.37
CA GLU A 402 -20.50 -27.44 5.40
C GLU A 402 -21.39 -26.39 6.09
N ALA A 403 -22.21 -26.79 7.06
CA ALA A 403 -23.02 -25.86 7.85
C ALA A 403 -22.14 -24.97 8.75
N ALA A 404 -21.05 -25.50 9.32
CA ALA A 404 -20.08 -24.69 10.07
C ALA A 404 -19.46 -23.58 9.19
N PHE A 405 -19.20 -23.91 7.92
CA PHE A 405 -18.73 -22.96 6.92
C PHE A 405 -19.81 -22.04 6.36
N CYS A 406 -21.09 -22.29 6.63
CA CYS A 406 -22.21 -21.59 6.00
C CYS A 406 -22.11 -21.66 4.46
N ASP A 407 -21.77 -22.84 3.93
CA ASP A 407 -21.68 -23.07 2.49
C ASP A 407 -23.07 -23.05 1.83
N ASP A 408 -23.11 -22.78 0.53
CA ASP A 408 -24.35 -22.67 -0.24
C ASP A 408 -25.27 -23.88 -0.01
N GLY A 409 -26.52 -23.59 0.35
CA GLY A 409 -27.54 -24.60 0.64
C GLY A 409 -27.42 -25.29 2.02
N SER A 410 -26.31 -25.16 2.74
CA SER A 410 -26.03 -25.93 3.97
C SER A 410 -26.90 -25.57 5.17
N LEU A 411 -27.51 -24.39 5.20
CA LEU A 411 -28.37 -23.91 6.29
C LEU A 411 -29.87 -24.06 5.99
N SER A 412 -30.25 -24.77 4.92
CA SER A 412 -31.65 -24.88 4.47
C SER A 412 -32.61 -25.44 5.52
N ASP A 413 -32.13 -26.35 6.37
CA ASP A 413 -32.93 -27.02 7.41
C ASP A 413 -32.80 -26.35 8.79
N ILE A 414 -32.08 -25.23 8.90
CA ILE A 414 -31.78 -24.56 10.17
C ILE A 414 -32.40 -23.16 10.19
N ASP A 415 -33.25 -22.89 11.20
CA ASP A 415 -33.88 -21.57 11.35
C ASP A 415 -33.00 -20.59 12.15
N PHE A 416 -32.37 -19.65 11.44
CA PHE A 416 -31.58 -18.57 12.03
C PHE A 416 -32.33 -17.24 12.14
N ARG A 417 -33.67 -17.24 11.98
CA ARG A 417 -34.48 -16.01 12.00
C ARG A 417 -34.20 -15.13 13.21
N GLY A 418 -33.72 -13.91 12.94
CA GLY A 418 -33.47 -12.90 13.97
C GLY A 418 -32.21 -13.14 14.82
N LYS A 419 -31.33 -14.08 14.44
CA LYS A 419 -30.11 -14.43 15.17
C LYS A 419 -28.86 -13.83 14.52
N VAL A 420 -27.81 -13.61 15.32
CA VAL A 420 -26.43 -13.46 14.81
C VAL A 420 -25.86 -14.86 14.60
N VAL A 421 -25.30 -15.14 13.42
CA VAL A 421 -24.75 -16.45 13.09
C VAL A 421 -23.22 -16.38 13.04
N LEU A 422 -22.55 -17.23 13.82
CA LEU A 422 -21.11 -17.46 13.72
C LEU A 422 -20.85 -18.53 12.66
N CYS A 423 -20.11 -18.17 11.62
CA CYS A 423 -19.64 -19.03 10.53
C CYS A 423 -18.12 -19.11 10.55
N GLU A 424 -17.56 -20.23 10.07
CA GLU A 424 -16.13 -20.43 9.92
C GLU A 424 -15.68 -20.15 8.47
N ARG A 425 -14.47 -19.63 8.30
CA ARG A 425 -13.80 -19.56 7.00
C ARG A 425 -13.38 -20.96 6.56
N GLY A 426 -13.38 -21.19 5.25
CA GLY A 426 -13.12 -22.49 4.62
C GLY A 426 -14.30 -22.92 3.74
N GLY A 427 -14.37 -24.20 3.40
CA GLY A 427 -15.46 -24.75 2.58
C GLY A 427 -15.38 -24.36 1.10
N GLY A 428 -16.49 -24.55 0.38
CA GLY A 428 -16.61 -24.30 -1.06
C GLY A 428 -17.08 -22.89 -1.43
N SER A 429 -17.58 -22.11 -0.47
CA SER A 429 -18.21 -20.80 -0.72
C SER A 429 -17.32 -19.62 -0.34
N GLY A 430 -17.32 -18.57 -1.15
CA GLY A 430 -16.63 -17.32 -0.85
C GLY A 430 -17.22 -16.58 0.38
N ARG A 431 -16.46 -15.66 0.98
CA ARG A 431 -16.85 -14.95 2.22
C ARG A 431 -18.17 -14.19 2.10
N VAL A 432 -18.45 -13.60 0.93
CA VAL A 432 -19.72 -12.89 0.67
C VAL A 432 -20.87 -13.88 0.51
N ALA A 433 -20.68 -14.97 -0.24
CA ALA A 433 -21.68 -16.02 -0.45
C ALA A 433 -22.11 -16.69 0.86
N LYS A 434 -21.19 -16.88 1.82
CA LYS A 434 -21.54 -17.33 3.18
C LYS A 434 -22.53 -16.39 3.88
N GLY A 435 -22.38 -15.09 3.66
CA GLY A 435 -23.35 -14.10 4.10
C GLY A 435 -24.70 -14.29 3.41
N GLU A 436 -24.72 -14.44 2.09
CA GLU A 436 -25.97 -14.68 1.34
C GLU A 436 -26.74 -15.89 1.88
N GLU A 437 -26.03 -16.96 2.21
CA GLU A 437 -26.59 -18.16 2.81
C GLU A 437 -27.18 -17.90 4.21
N VAL A 438 -26.45 -17.19 5.08
CA VAL A 438 -26.96 -16.78 6.40
C VAL A 438 -28.23 -15.92 6.26
N LYS A 439 -28.25 -15.00 5.28
CA LYS A 439 -29.42 -14.16 4.99
C LYS A 439 -30.60 -15.00 4.53
N ARG A 440 -30.37 -15.99 3.66
CA ARG A 440 -31.39 -16.92 3.16
C ARG A 440 -32.02 -17.72 4.29
N ALA A 441 -31.22 -18.15 5.27
CA ALA A 441 -31.68 -18.83 6.48
C ALA A 441 -32.34 -17.89 7.53
N GLY A 442 -32.53 -16.61 7.21
CA GLY A 442 -33.19 -15.61 8.07
C GLY A 442 -32.28 -14.93 9.11
N GLY A 443 -30.96 -15.17 9.05
CA GLY A 443 -29.99 -14.55 9.94
C GLY A 443 -30.04 -13.02 9.89
N ALA A 444 -29.93 -12.38 11.05
CA ALA A 444 -29.95 -10.93 11.19
C ALA A 444 -28.55 -10.30 11.00
N ALA A 445 -27.50 -11.04 11.39
CA ALA A 445 -26.11 -10.62 11.26
C ALA A 445 -25.19 -11.86 11.13
N MET A 446 -23.97 -11.69 10.62
CA MET A 446 -22.96 -12.75 10.53
C MET A 446 -21.65 -12.34 11.22
N ILE A 447 -21.11 -13.21 12.06
CA ILE A 447 -19.72 -13.13 12.51
C ILE A 447 -18.98 -14.22 11.73
N LEU A 448 -18.05 -13.84 10.85
CA LEU A 448 -17.20 -14.78 10.14
C LEU A 448 -15.89 -14.89 10.90
N MET A 449 -15.62 -16.04 11.51
CA MET A 449 -14.30 -16.30 12.09
C MET A 449 -13.33 -16.85 11.04
N ASN A 450 -12.10 -16.36 11.09
CA ASN A 450 -11.03 -16.86 10.25
C ASN A 450 -10.72 -18.33 10.54
N ASP A 451 -10.01 -18.98 9.62
CA ASP A 451 -9.40 -20.29 9.84
C ASP A 451 -8.04 -20.14 10.55
N GLU A 452 -7.50 -21.24 11.05
CA GLU A 452 -6.25 -21.25 11.82
C GLU A 452 -5.07 -20.70 11.00
N THR A 453 -4.98 -21.09 9.73
CA THR A 453 -3.96 -20.60 8.79
C THR A 453 -4.16 -19.13 8.43
N GLY A 454 -5.37 -18.60 8.50
CA GLY A 454 -5.66 -17.18 8.29
C GLY A 454 -5.26 -16.29 9.45
N GLY A 455 -5.21 -16.83 10.68
CA GLY A 455 -4.77 -16.13 11.88
C GLY A 455 -5.45 -14.77 12.08
N PHE A 456 -4.64 -13.72 12.16
CA PHE A 456 -5.07 -12.33 12.34
C PHE A 456 -5.34 -11.57 11.02
N SER A 457 -5.20 -12.22 9.86
CA SER A 457 -5.42 -11.57 8.57
C SER A 457 -6.91 -11.38 8.27
N LEU A 458 -7.33 -10.14 8.10
CA LEU A 458 -8.73 -9.78 7.85
C LEU A 458 -8.92 -9.24 6.44
N SER A 459 -10.18 -9.21 6.00
CA SER A 459 -10.59 -8.57 4.76
C SER A 459 -11.95 -7.95 4.96
N ALA A 460 -12.10 -6.71 4.51
CA ALA A 460 -13.32 -5.94 4.63
C ALA A 460 -14.15 -6.15 3.35
N ASP A 461 -15.05 -7.13 3.36
CA ASP A 461 -15.88 -7.41 2.19
C ASP A 461 -17.21 -6.62 2.24
N VAL A 462 -17.82 -6.45 1.07
CA VAL A 462 -19.20 -5.95 0.94
C VAL A 462 -20.17 -7.12 1.12
N HIS A 463 -20.45 -7.47 2.38
CA HIS A 463 -21.34 -8.60 2.70
C HIS A 463 -22.82 -8.31 2.36
N ALA A 464 -23.59 -9.38 2.09
CA ALA A 464 -25.02 -9.30 1.76
C ALA A 464 -25.96 -8.92 2.94
N LEU A 465 -25.43 -8.96 4.16
CA LEU A 465 -26.09 -8.59 5.42
C LEU A 465 -25.06 -8.00 6.41
N PRO A 466 -25.48 -7.39 7.53
CA PRO A 466 -24.57 -6.90 8.58
C PRO A 466 -23.58 -7.98 9.01
N ALA A 467 -22.28 -7.77 8.79
CA ALA A 467 -21.28 -8.78 9.06
C ALA A 467 -19.98 -8.21 9.59
N THR A 468 -19.17 -9.06 10.22
CA THR A 468 -17.79 -8.76 10.60
C THR A 468 -16.90 -9.99 10.43
N HIS A 469 -15.76 -9.82 9.76
CA HIS A 469 -14.72 -10.83 9.68
C HIS A 469 -13.70 -10.61 10.81
N ILE A 470 -13.52 -11.62 11.67
CA ILE A 470 -12.66 -11.57 12.86
C ILE A 470 -11.56 -12.62 12.81
N SER A 471 -10.49 -12.41 13.58
CA SER A 471 -9.36 -13.35 13.67
C SER A 471 -9.79 -14.73 14.18
N TYR A 472 -8.97 -15.74 13.89
CA TYR A 472 -9.17 -17.11 14.39
C TYR A 472 -9.24 -17.14 15.93
N GLU A 473 -8.31 -16.46 16.60
CA GLU A 473 -8.26 -16.41 18.07
C GLU A 473 -9.53 -15.77 18.67
N ALA A 474 -10.02 -14.70 18.06
CA ALA A 474 -11.30 -14.09 18.45
C ALA A 474 -12.47 -15.06 18.24
N GLY A 475 -12.49 -15.78 17.11
CA GLY A 475 -13.48 -16.82 16.82
C GLY A 475 -13.52 -17.91 17.89
N LEU A 476 -12.36 -18.41 18.32
CA LEU A 476 -12.26 -19.40 19.41
C LEU A 476 -12.84 -18.88 20.73
N LYS A 477 -12.56 -17.60 21.08
CA LYS A 477 -13.13 -16.96 22.28
C LYS A 477 -14.66 -16.83 22.18
N ILE A 478 -15.19 -16.52 20.99
CA ILE A 478 -16.63 -16.46 20.76
C ILE A 478 -17.27 -17.85 20.85
N LYS A 479 -16.65 -18.89 20.28
CA LYS A 479 -17.12 -20.29 20.42
C LYS A 479 -17.15 -20.71 21.89
N ALA A 480 -16.11 -20.38 22.65
CA ALA A 480 -16.07 -20.62 24.09
C ALA A 480 -17.20 -19.89 24.83
N TYR A 481 -17.49 -18.63 24.48
CA TYR A 481 -18.62 -17.89 25.04
C TYR A 481 -19.97 -18.54 24.73
N ILE A 482 -20.20 -18.95 23.48
CA ILE A 482 -21.44 -19.64 23.06
C ILE A 482 -21.69 -20.89 23.92
N ASN A 483 -20.63 -21.62 24.26
CA ASN A 483 -20.72 -22.83 25.09
C ASN A 483 -20.83 -22.55 26.61
N SER A 484 -20.52 -21.33 27.05
CA SER A 484 -20.51 -20.96 28.48
C SER A 484 -21.89 -20.57 29.04
N THR A 485 -22.89 -20.35 28.18
CA THR A 485 -24.22 -19.90 28.59
C THR A 485 -25.31 -20.52 27.72
N ALA A 486 -26.50 -20.73 28.29
CA ALA A 486 -27.66 -21.24 27.56
C ALA A 486 -28.31 -20.19 26.64
N THR A 487 -28.02 -18.90 26.83
CA THR A 487 -28.62 -17.77 26.09
C THR A 487 -27.55 -16.81 25.57
N PRO A 488 -26.61 -17.27 24.73
CA PRO A 488 -25.57 -16.41 24.19
C PRO A 488 -26.19 -15.33 23.30
N THR A 489 -25.68 -14.11 23.39
CA THR A 489 -26.13 -12.99 22.56
C THR A 489 -24.94 -12.21 22.01
N ALA A 490 -25.14 -11.57 20.86
CA ALA A 490 -24.16 -10.68 20.25
C ALA A 490 -24.82 -9.60 19.40
N THR A 491 -24.03 -8.60 19.04
CA THR A 491 -24.35 -7.60 18.03
C THR A 491 -23.06 -7.13 17.33
N ILE A 492 -23.21 -6.32 16.28
CA ILE A 492 -22.07 -5.76 15.55
C ILE A 492 -22.10 -4.24 15.72
N LEU A 493 -20.99 -3.68 16.21
CA LEU A 493 -20.79 -2.23 16.32
C LEU A 493 -20.00 -1.75 15.10
N PHE A 494 -20.62 -0.93 14.27
CA PHE A 494 -19.99 -0.35 13.09
C PHE A 494 -19.22 0.92 13.47
N LYS A 495 -17.89 0.92 13.25
CA LYS A 495 -17.00 2.05 13.57
C LYS A 495 -16.50 2.79 12.32
N GLY A 496 -16.81 2.28 11.12
CA GLY A 496 -16.38 2.86 9.85
C GLY A 496 -14.86 2.75 9.62
N THR A 497 -14.35 3.67 8.81
CA THR A 497 -12.93 3.72 8.45
C THR A 497 -12.09 4.35 9.55
N ILE A 498 -11.05 3.64 9.99
CA ILE A 498 -10.05 4.10 10.96
C ILE A 498 -8.68 4.04 10.30
N ILE A 499 -7.89 5.10 10.45
CA ILE A 499 -6.51 5.20 9.92
C ILE A 499 -5.55 5.30 11.11
N GLY A 500 -4.35 4.75 10.94
CA GLY A 500 -3.29 4.78 11.96
C GLY A 500 -3.10 3.46 12.70
N ASN A 501 -3.42 2.32 12.07
CA ASN A 501 -2.98 1.03 12.59
C ASN A 501 -1.45 0.96 12.59
N SER A 502 -0.85 0.98 13.78
CA SER A 502 0.59 0.98 13.98
C SER A 502 1.27 -0.31 13.52
N GLN A 503 0.54 -1.42 13.45
CA GLN A 503 1.07 -2.71 13.00
C GLN A 503 1.32 -2.77 11.50
N ALA A 504 0.86 -1.79 10.73
CA ALA A 504 1.05 -1.76 9.28
C ALA A 504 2.47 -1.30 8.88
N PRO A 505 3.02 -1.85 7.78
CA PRO A 505 2.50 -3.01 7.03
C PRO A 505 2.70 -4.33 7.79
N ALA A 506 1.78 -5.26 7.58
CA ALA A 506 1.88 -6.67 7.98
C ALA A 506 1.57 -7.56 6.77
N VAL A 507 2.25 -8.70 6.64
CA VAL A 507 2.00 -9.66 5.55
C VAL A 507 0.67 -10.36 5.78
N SER A 508 -0.15 -10.45 4.73
CA SER A 508 -1.42 -11.17 4.82
C SER A 508 -1.23 -12.67 4.65
N SER A 509 -2.05 -13.48 5.34
CA SER A 509 -2.01 -14.94 5.30
C SER A 509 -2.06 -15.48 3.87
N PHE A 510 -2.98 -14.97 3.06
CA PHE A 510 -3.15 -15.40 1.67
C PHE A 510 -1.92 -15.12 0.79
N SER A 511 -1.06 -14.16 1.13
CA SER A 511 0.09 -13.82 0.28
C SER A 511 0.98 -15.05 0.13
N SER A 512 1.10 -15.57 -1.10
CA SER A 512 1.92 -16.75 -1.36
C SER A 512 3.36 -16.52 -0.93
N ARG A 513 3.97 -17.55 -0.34
CA ARG A 513 5.32 -17.53 0.20
C ARG A 513 6.28 -18.31 -0.70
N GLY A 514 7.54 -17.90 -0.73
CA GLY A 514 8.60 -18.72 -1.29
C GLY A 514 8.92 -19.93 -0.40
N PRO A 515 9.93 -20.74 -0.75
CA PRO A 515 10.98 -20.42 -1.71
C PRO A 515 10.54 -20.57 -3.18
N ASN A 516 11.38 -20.08 -4.08
CA ASN A 516 11.20 -20.21 -5.51
C ASN A 516 11.49 -21.65 -5.97
N LEU A 517 10.45 -22.48 -6.15
CA LEU A 517 10.65 -23.91 -6.43
C LEU A 517 11.42 -24.19 -7.74
N PRO A 518 11.21 -23.45 -8.85
CA PRO A 518 11.99 -23.66 -10.08
C PRO A 518 13.46 -23.21 -10.00
N SER A 519 13.80 -22.29 -9.10
CA SER A 519 15.17 -21.79 -8.91
C SER A 519 15.40 -21.36 -7.44
N PRO A 520 15.68 -22.33 -6.54
CA PRO A 520 15.84 -22.06 -5.10
C PRO A 520 16.98 -21.09 -4.76
N GLY A 521 17.98 -20.94 -5.63
CA GLY A 521 19.08 -19.97 -5.47
C GLY A 521 18.69 -18.51 -5.72
N ILE A 522 17.44 -18.26 -6.16
CA ILE A 522 16.86 -16.93 -6.30
C ILE A 522 15.71 -16.76 -5.31
N LEU A 523 15.89 -15.82 -4.36
CA LEU A 523 14.89 -15.53 -3.32
C LEU A 523 13.62 -14.93 -3.92
N LYS A 524 12.45 -15.43 -3.48
CA LYS A 524 11.13 -14.91 -3.83
C LYS A 524 10.16 -14.97 -2.61
N PRO A 525 9.13 -14.10 -2.52
CA PRO A 525 8.83 -12.98 -3.43
C PRO A 525 9.97 -11.95 -3.38
N ASP A 526 10.01 -11.05 -4.36
CA ASP A 526 11.07 -10.03 -4.39
C ASP A 526 10.83 -8.97 -3.32
N ILE A 527 9.55 -8.61 -3.13
CA ILE A 527 9.11 -7.49 -2.31
C ILE A 527 7.62 -7.65 -1.95
N ILE A 528 7.16 -6.94 -0.93
CA ILE A 528 5.73 -6.76 -0.62
C ILE A 528 5.27 -5.31 -0.83
N GLY A 529 3.97 -5.15 -1.09
CA GLY A 529 3.33 -3.83 -1.17
C GLY A 529 1.85 -3.86 -0.80
N PRO A 530 1.17 -2.70 -0.77
CA PRO A 530 -0.24 -2.59 -0.38
C PRO A 530 -1.15 -3.51 -1.20
N GLY A 531 -1.73 -4.51 -0.55
CA GLY A 531 -2.58 -5.51 -1.20
C GLY A 531 -3.82 -5.91 -0.39
N VAL A 532 -4.09 -5.28 0.76
CA VAL A 532 -5.24 -5.59 1.61
C VAL A 532 -6.15 -4.38 1.75
N ASN A 533 -7.44 -4.60 1.52
CA ASN A 533 -8.51 -3.62 1.61
C ASN A 533 -8.22 -2.36 0.78
N ILE A 534 -7.83 -2.51 -0.48
CA ILE A 534 -7.47 -1.43 -1.40
C ILE A 534 -8.72 -0.89 -2.09
N LEU A 535 -8.93 0.44 -2.01
CA LEU A 535 -10.05 1.09 -2.70
C LEU A 535 -9.62 1.51 -4.10
N ALA A 536 -10.32 1.05 -5.13
CA ALA A 536 -10.09 1.45 -6.52
C ALA A 536 -11.38 1.40 -7.36
N ALA A 537 -11.30 1.80 -8.63
CA ALA A 537 -12.45 1.89 -9.54
C ALA A 537 -13.14 0.54 -9.73
N TRP A 538 -14.44 0.56 -9.97
CA TRP A 538 -15.25 -0.63 -10.14
C TRP A 538 -16.39 -0.42 -11.15
N PRO A 539 -16.77 -1.42 -11.96
CA PRO A 539 -17.76 -1.25 -13.03
C PRO A 539 -19.20 -1.04 -12.55
N PHE A 540 -19.60 -1.66 -11.42
CA PHE A 540 -21.01 -1.78 -11.06
C PHE A 540 -21.30 -1.36 -9.61
N PRO A 541 -22.35 -0.56 -9.36
CA PRO A 541 -22.68 -0.07 -8.01
C PRO A 541 -23.13 -1.21 -7.08
N PHE A 542 -22.75 -1.11 -5.79
CA PHE A 542 -23.20 -2.03 -4.72
C PHE A 542 -24.58 -1.67 -4.14
N ASN A 543 -25.13 -0.54 -4.54
CA ASN A 543 -26.46 -0.06 -4.16
C ASN A 543 -27.29 0.21 -5.42
N ASN A 544 -28.59 0.46 -5.26
CA ASN A 544 -29.45 0.90 -6.37
C ASN A 544 -29.21 2.38 -6.76
N SER A 545 -27.98 2.91 -6.57
CA SER A 545 -27.65 4.28 -6.96
C SER A 545 -27.69 4.43 -8.48
N THR A 546 -28.22 5.57 -8.94
CA THR A 546 -28.37 5.88 -10.37
C THR A 546 -27.15 6.52 -10.99
N ASP A 547 -26.17 6.94 -10.19
CA ASP A 547 -24.86 7.40 -10.70
C ASP A 547 -23.90 6.21 -10.82
N SER A 548 -24.09 5.42 -11.88
CA SER A 548 -23.34 4.19 -12.15
C SER A 548 -21.90 4.42 -12.60
N LYS A 549 -21.47 5.68 -12.84
CA LYS A 549 -20.23 5.99 -13.55
C LYS A 549 -19.01 6.19 -12.64
N SER A 550 -19.20 6.37 -11.34
CA SER A 550 -18.12 6.64 -10.37
C SER A 550 -18.13 5.65 -9.20
N THR A 551 -18.23 4.36 -9.51
CA THR A 551 -18.29 3.32 -8.48
C THR A 551 -16.88 2.89 -8.05
N PHE A 552 -16.69 2.74 -6.74
CA PHE A 552 -15.46 2.19 -6.18
C PHE A 552 -15.76 0.93 -5.37
N ASN A 553 -14.77 0.03 -5.29
CA ASN A 553 -14.81 -1.17 -4.47
C ASN A 553 -13.54 -1.30 -3.64
N ILE A 554 -13.63 -2.09 -2.57
CA ILE A 554 -12.50 -2.53 -1.76
C ILE A 554 -12.22 -4.01 -2.01
N ALA A 555 -10.98 -4.29 -2.40
CA ALA A 555 -10.53 -5.64 -2.71
C ALA A 555 -9.19 -5.94 -2.01
N SER A 556 -8.89 -7.23 -1.84
CA SER A 556 -7.66 -7.73 -1.23
C SER A 556 -7.07 -8.85 -2.09
N GLY A 557 -5.75 -8.83 -2.29
CA GLY A 557 -5.02 -9.82 -3.06
C GLY A 557 -3.62 -9.33 -3.43
N THR A 558 -2.74 -10.25 -3.80
CA THR A 558 -1.48 -9.90 -4.49
C THR A 558 -1.73 -9.24 -5.85
N SER A 559 -2.93 -9.43 -6.39
CA SER A 559 -3.48 -8.69 -7.53
C SER A 559 -3.61 -7.19 -7.30
N MET A 560 -3.74 -6.73 -6.05
CA MET A 560 -3.78 -5.29 -5.75
C MET A 560 -2.39 -4.75 -5.45
N SER A 561 -1.47 -5.57 -4.91
CA SER A 561 -0.08 -5.13 -4.67
C SER A 561 0.76 -5.05 -5.95
N CYS A 562 0.53 -5.95 -6.92
CA CYS A 562 1.18 -5.90 -8.24
C CYS A 562 1.00 -4.53 -8.95
N PRO A 563 -0.21 -4.01 -9.18
CA PRO A 563 -0.39 -2.72 -9.84
C PRO A 563 0.16 -1.54 -9.04
N HIS A 564 0.23 -1.61 -7.71
CA HIS A 564 0.97 -0.59 -6.95
C HIS A 564 2.44 -0.54 -7.39
N LEU A 565 3.10 -1.69 -7.51
CA LEU A 565 4.51 -1.74 -7.94
C LEU A 565 4.73 -1.51 -9.42
N SER A 566 3.75 -1.85 -10.28
CA SER A 566 3.75 -1.38 -11.67
C SER A 566 3.70 0.14 -11.74
N GLY A 567 2.89 0.78 -10.90
CA GLY A 567 2.85 2.24 -10.80
C GLY A 567 4.16 2.82 -10.23
N VAL A 568 4.77 2.22 -9.20
CA VAL A 568 6.09 2.65 -8.71
C VAL A 568 7.15 2.53 -9.81
N ALA A 569 7.18 1.41 -10.53
CA ALA A 569 8.08 1.21 -11.66
C ALA A 569 7.84 2.26 -12.77
N ALA A 570 6.59 2.66 -13.02
CA ALA A 570 6.28 3.73 -13.96
C ALA A 570 6.79 5.11 -13.49
N LEU A 571 6.67 5.42 -12.19
CA LEU A 571 7.26 6.64 -11.63
C LEU A 571 8.79 6.63 -11.77
N LEU A 572 9.44 5.50 -11.46
CA LEU A 572 10.90 5.35 -11.58
C LEU A 572 11.36 5.38 -13.04
N LYS A 573 10.60 4.81 -13.97
CA LYS A 573 10.91 4.89 -15.41
C LYS A 573 10.78 6.32 -15.92
N SER A 574 9.87 7.11 -15.37
CA SER A 574 9.71 8.52 -15.71
C SER A 574 10.88 9.37 -15.19
N SER A 575 11.31 9.17 -13.95
CA SER A 575 12.47 9.88 -13.38
C SER A 575 13.81 9.38 -13.91
N HIS A 576 13.90 8.10 -14.27
CA HIS A 576 15.11 7.44 -14.80
C HIS A 576 14.85 6.72 -16.14
N PRO A 577 14.63 7.45 -17.25
CA PRO A 577 14.22 6.84 -18.53
C PRO A 577 15.18 5.79 -19.09
N HIS A 578 16.47 5.87 -18.74
CA HIS A 578 17.52 4.99 -19.24
C HIS A 578 17.77 3.76 -18.36
N TRP A 579 17.14 3.66 -17.18
CA TRP A 579 17.28 2.46 -16.36
C TRP A 579 16.68 1.24 -17.07
N SER A 580 17.41 0.13 -17.00
CA SER A 580 16.94 -1.18 -17.42
C SER A 580 15.82 -1.68 -16.48
N PRO A 581 15.05 -2.70 -16.89
CA PRO A 581 14.12 -3.36 -15.99
C PRO A 581 14.79 -3.88 -14.71
N ALA A 582 15.99 -4.44 -14.82
CA ALA A 582 16.75 -4.96 -13.69
C ALA A 582 17.23 -3.85 -12.73
N ALA A 583 17.63 -2.69 -13.25
CA ALA A 583 18.02 -1.53 -12.43
C ALA A 583 16.82 -0.97 -11.64
N ILE A 584 15.65 -0.83 -12.28
CA ILE A 584 14.40 -0.42 -11.59
C ILE A 584 14.04 -1.44 -10.51
N LYS A 585 14.10 -2.74 -10.84
CA LYS A 585 13.83 -3.83 -9.89
C LYS A 585 14.79 -3.79 -8.71
N SER A 586 16.09 -3.61 -8.97
CA SER A 586 17.10 -3.48 -7.93
C SER A 586 16.80 -2.29 -7.03
N ALA A 587 16.50 -1.12 -7.59
CA ALA A 587 16.21 0.08 -6.82
C ALA A 587 15.01 -0.12 -5.88
N ILE A 588 13.95 -0.78 -6.37
CA ILE A 588 12.77 -1.15 -5.57
C ILE A 588 13.14 -2.09 -4.42
N MET A 589 13.95 -3.12 -4.68
CA MET A 589 14.30 -4.14 -3.70
C MET A 589 15.29 -3.64 -2.63
N THR A 590 16.37 -2.96 -3.03
CA THR A 590 17.45 -2.57 -2.10
C THR A 590 17.07 -1.41 -1.19
N SER A 591 16.02 -0.67 -1.53
CA SER A 591 15.51 0.47 -0.77
C SER A 591 14.25 0.18 0.05
N ALA A 592 13.84 -1.09 0.13
CA ALA A 592 12.66 -1.49 0.87
C ALA A 592 12.78 -1.26 2.39
N ASP A 593 11.64 -1.08 3.05
CA ASP A 593 11.50 -0.98 4.50
C ASP A 593 11.26 -2.36 5.11
N THR A 594 12.02 -2.73 6.14
CA THR A 594 11.85 -4.01 6.85
C THR A 594 11.05 -3.89 8.14
N ILE A 595 10.58 -2.69 8.48
CA ILE A 595 9.90 -2.38 9.74
C ILE A 595 8.52 -1.79 9.51
N ASN A 596 7.64 -2.00 10.47
CA ASN A 596 6.31 -1.38 10.52
C ASN A 596 6.33 -0.04 11.27
N PHE A 597 5.17 0.63 11.37
CA PHE A 597 5.07 1.91 12.07
C PHE A 597 5.34 1.84 13.59
N GLU A 598 5.32 0.65 14.20
CA GLU A 598 5.80 0.43 15.57
C GLU A 598 7.33 0.35 15.69
N GLN A 599 8.07 0.55 14.60
CA GLN A 599 9.52 0.38 14.54
C GLN A 599 9.98 -1.06 14.86
N LYS A 600 9.09 -2.03 14.64
CA LYS A 600 9.40 -3.47 14.77
C LYS A 600 9.50 -4.09 13.39
N LEU A 601 10.12 -5.26 13.29
CA LEU A 601 10.08 -6.03 12.04
C LEU A 601 8.65 -6.24 11.58
N ILE A 602 8.44 -6.20 10.26
CA ILE A 602 7.16 -6.53 9.65
C ILE A 602 6.72 -7.90 10.15
N VAL A 603 5.44 -8.01 10.54
CA VAL A 603 4.86 -9.26 11.06
C VAL A 603 3.99 -9.94 10.02
N ASP A 604 3.69 -11.22 10.24
CA ASP A 604 2.78 -12.00 9.41
C ASP A 604 1.42 -12.22 10.09
N GLU A 605 0.61 -13.14 9.54
CA GLU A 605 -0.72 -13.47 10.03
C GLU A 605 -0.75 -14.02 11.46
N THR A 606 0.39 -14.40 12.02
CA THR A 606 0.54 -14.90 13.40
C THR A 606 0.96 -13.80 14.38
N LEU A 607 1.19 -12.57 13.89
CA LEU A 607 1.76 -11.42 14.62
C LEU A 607 3.21 -11.63 15.11
N HIS A 608 3.90 -12.65 14.60
CA HIS A 608 5.34 -12.81 14.76
C HIS A 608 6.09 -12.17 13.59
N PRO A 609 7.39 -11.86 13.74
CA PRO A 609 8.19 -11.34 12.63
C PRO A 609 8.09 -12.25 11.40
N ALA A 610 7.65 -11.65 10.30
CA ALA A 610 7.49 -12.32 9.03
C ALA A 610 8.87 -12.74 8.50
N ASP A 611 8.96 -13.99 8.04
CA ASP A 611 10.19 -14.46 7.41
C ASP A 611 10.40 -13.85 6.02
N ILE A 612 11.55 -14.19 5.43
CA ILE A 612 11.97 -13.66 4.14
C ILE A 612 11.14 -14.17 2.95
N PHE A 613 10.26 -15.16 3.15
CA PHE A 613 9.30 -15.67 2.16
C PHE A 613 7.93 -15.01 2.26
N ALA A 614 7.61 -14.49 3.43
CA ALA A 614 6.52 -13.54 3.62
C ALA A 614 6.87 -12.16 3.06
N THR A 615 8.14 -11.72 3.12
CA THR A 615 8.51 -10.31 2.88
C THR A 615 9.44 -10.04 1.69
N GLY A 616 10.26 -11.00 1.27
CA GLY A 616 11.31 -10.76 0.28
C GLY A 616 12.35 -9.75 0.79
N SER A 617 12.46 -8.62 0.11
CA SER A 617 13.32 -7.51 0.54
C SER A 617 12.66 -6.59 1.58
N GLY A 618 11.34 -6.71 1.79
CA GLY A 618 10.55 -5.85 2.68
C GLY A 618 9.40 -5.13 1.97
N HIS A 619 8.89 -4.07 2.58
CA HIS A 619 7.85 -3.21 2.03
C HIS A 619 8.42 -2.13 1.13
N VAL A 620 7.79 -1.92 -0.03
CA VAL A 620 8.20 -0.87 -0.97
C VAL A 620 8.28 0.51 -0.33
N ASN A 621 9.36 1.23 -0.65
CA ASN A 621 9.51 2.66 -0.37
C ASN A 621 9.81 3.41 -1.68
N PRO A 622 8.79 4.00 -2.34
CA PRO A 622 8.99 4.62 -3.65
C PRO A 622 10.00 5.76 -3.63
N SER A 623 9.98 6.59 -2.57
CA SER A 623 10.86 7.75 -2.47
C SER A 623 12.33 7.33 -2.37
N ARG A 624 12.66 6.31 -1.56
CA ARG A 624 14.03 5.78 -1.49
C ARG A 624 14.44 4.98 -2.73
N ALA A 625 13.49 4.35 -3.42
CA ALA A 625 13.75 3.69 -4.70
C ALA A 625 14.12 4.68 -5.83
N ASN A 626 13.77 5.95 -5.70
CA ASN A 626 14.15 6.97 -6.68
C ASN A 626 15.61 7.41 -6.59
N ASP A 627 16.26 7.23 -5.42
CA ASP A 627 17.67 7.52 -5.21
C ASP A 627 18.34 6.42 -4.38
N PRO A 628 18.51 5.21 -4.95
CA PRO A 628 18.99 4.03 -4.23
C PRO A 628 20.52 4.06 -4.00
N GLY A 629 21.24 5.00 -4.62
CA GLY A 629 22.71 5.06 -4.65
C GLY A 629 23.34 3.97 -5.52
N LEU A 630 23.06 2.69 -5.24
CA LEU A 630 23.61 1.54 -5.97
C LEU A 630 22.49 0.67 -6.57
N VAL A 631 22.73 0.14 -7.77
CA VAL A 631 21.85 -0.86 -8.40
C VAL A 631 22.61 -2.09 -8.88
N TYR A 632 21.96 -3.25 -8.78
CA TYR A 632 22.38 -4.54 -9.32
C TYR A 632 21.75 -4.71 -10.70
N ASP A 633 22.43 -4.18 -11.71
CA ASP A 633 21.94 -4.27 -13.08
C ASP A 633 22.25 -5.65 -13.69
N ILE A 634 21.35 -6.12 -14.54
CA ILE A 634 21.44 -7.40 -15.25
C ILE A 634 21.02 -7.15 -16.68
N GLN A 635 21.91 -7.44 -17.63
CA GLN A 635 21.62 -7.36 -19.05
C GLN A 635 20.98 -8.66 -19.53
N PRO A 636 20.21 -8.64 -20.63
CA PRO A 636 19.55 -9.83 -21.15
C PRO A 636 20.45 -11.07 -21.31
N ASP A 637 21.68 -10.86 -21.81
CA ASP A 637 22.61 -11.95 -22.06
C ASP A 637 23.26 -12.50 -20.77
N ASP A 638 23.22 -11.75 -19.67
CA ASP A 638 23.71 -12.20 -18.36
C ASP A 638 22.83 -13.33 -17.76
N TYR A 639 21.59 -13.48 -18.24
CA TYR A 639 20.71 -14.58 -17.84
C TYR A 639 21.06 -15.91 -18.53
N LEU A 640 21.76 -15.91 -19.67
CA LEU A 640 22.04 -17.13 -20.43
C LEU A 640 22.97 -18.10 -19.69
N PRO A 641 24.11 -17.67 -19.10
CA PRO A 641 24.93 -18.54 -18.28
C PRO A 641 24.18 -19.09 -17.07
N TYR A 642 23.24 -18.31 -16.51
CA TYR A 642 22.37 -18.72 -15.41
C TYR A 642 21.39 -19.81 -15.85
N LEU A 643 20.69 -19.61 -16.98
CA LEU A 643 19.76 -20.60 -17.53
C LEU A 643 20.45 -21.92 -17.89
N CYS A 644 21.64 -21.86 -18.50
CA CYS A 644 22.47 -23.04 -18.74
C CYS A 644 22.94 -23.69 -17.43
N GLY A 645 23.17 -22.91 -16.38
CA GLY A 645 23.53 -23.38 -15.03
C GLY A 645 22.40 -24.07 -14.27
N LEU A 646 21.13 -23.80 -14.62
CA LEU A 646 19.97 -24.57 -14.11
C LEU A 646 19.91 -26.01 -14.65
N GLY A 647 20.79 -26.38 -15.57
CA GLY A 647 20.79 -27.68 -16.24
C GLY A 647 19.76 -27.78 -17.38
N TYR A 648 19.26 -26.65 -17.87
CA TYR A 648 18.42 -26.61 -19.07
C TYR A 648 19.25 -26.93 -20.32
N ASP A 649 18.66 -27.65 -21.27
CA ASP A 649 19.32 -27.94 -22.54
C ASP A 649 19.28 -26.75 -23.52
N ASP A 650 20.05 -26.84 -24.60
CA ASP A 650 20.14 -25.82 -25.66
C ASP A 650 18.76 -25.39 -26.20
N THR A 651 17.81 -26.33 -26.27
CA THR A 651 16.45 -26.07 -26.78
C THR A 651 15.64 -25.26 -25.77
N ALA A 652 15.65 -25.66 -24.50
CA ALA A 652 14.95 -24.98 -23.43
C ALA A 652 15.48 -23.56 -23.20
N VAL A 653 16.82 -23.38 -23.20
CA VAL A 653 17.42 -22.04 -23.09
C VAL A 653 17.12 -21.23 -24.35
N GLY A 654 17.20 -21.83 -25.54
CA GLY A 654 16.87 -21.16 -26.79
C GLY A 654 15.40 -20.71 -26.89
N LEU A 655 14.48 -21.47 -26.30
CA LEU A 655 13.06 -21.13 -26.19
C LEU A 655 12.85 -19.86 -25.35
N ILE A 656 13.48 -19.78 -24.18
CA ILE A 656 13.39 -18.60 -23.30
C ILE A 656 14.07 -17.39 -23.95
N ALA A 657 15.25 -17.61 -24.56
CA ALA A 657 16.08 -16.55 -25.13
C ALA A 657 15.59 -16.04 -26.50
N HIS A 658 14.61 -16.72 -27.12
CA HIS A 658 14.07 -16.44 -28.45
C HIS A 658 15.14 -16.46 -29.56
N ARG A 659 16.19 -17.27 -29.39
CA ARG A 659 17.27 -17.49 -30.38
C ARG A 659 17.93 -18.83 -30.16
N THR A 660 18.59 -19.36 -31.18
CA THR A 660 19.41 -20.57 -31.01
C THR A 660 20.56 -20.29 -30.03
N ILE A 661 20.66 -21.11 -28.99
CA ILE A 661 21.70 -21.05 -27.97
C ILE A 661 22.42 -22.39 -27.93
N LYS A 662 23.73 -22.36 -27.69
CA LYS A 662 24.50 -23.53 -27.27
C LYS A 662 25.09 -23.24 -25.91
N CYS A 663 24.65 -23.96 -24.88
CA CYS A 663 25.16 -23.77 -23.53
C CYS A 663 26.66 -24.05 -23.42
N SER A 664 27.25 -24.82 -24.34
CA SER A 664 28.71 -25.02 -24.44
C SER A 664 29.49 -23.75 -24.82
N GLU A 665 28.84 -22.72 -25.38
CA GLU A 665 29.45 -21.43 -25.69
C GLU A 665 29.45 -20.45 -24.50
N PHE A 666 28.72 -20.78 -23.43
CA PHE A 666 28.62 -19.98 -22.21
C PHE A 666 29.27 -20.70 -21.03
N SER A 667 29.88 -19.96 -20.11
CA SER A 667 30.34 -20.53 -18.84
C SER A 667 29.16 -20.61 -17.88
N SER A 668 28.48 -21.76 -17.80
CA SER A 668 27.36 -21.96 -16.87
C SER A 668 27.70 -21.49 -15.45
N ILE A 669 26.81 -20.73 -14.83
CA ILE A 669 26.98 -20.20 -13.46
C ILE A 669 25.94 -20.83 -12.51
N PRO A 670 26.27 -21.06 -11.22
CA PRO A 670 25.26 -21.49 -10.27
C PRO A 670 24.21 -20.40 -10.05
N GLU A 671 23.02 -20.79 -9.61
CA GLU A 671 21.87 -19.88 -9.43
C GLU A 671 22.22 -18.63 -8.61
N GLY A 672 22.94 -18.82 -7.50
CA GLY A 672 23.36 -17.75 -6.60
C GLY A 672 24.40 -16.78 -7.18
N GLU A 673 25.01 -17.08 -8.33
CA GLU A 673 26.00 -16.19 -9.00
C GLU A 673 25.34 -15.11 -9.85
N LEU A 674 24.08 -15.29 -10.28
CA LEU A 674 23.34 -14.25 -10.99
C LEU A 674 23.43 -12.94 -10.19
N ASN A 675 23.63 -11.80 -10.88
CA ASN A 675 23.83 -10.49 -10.25
C ASN A 675 22.55 -9.91 -9.64
N TYR A 676 21.88 -10.70 -8.82
CA TYR A 676 20.58 -10.44 -8.21
C TYR A 676 20.74 -9.66 -6.91
N PRO A 677 19.79 -8.76 -6.57
CA PRO A 677 19.85 -7.92 -5.37
C PRO A 677 19.60 -8.67 -4.04
N SER A 678 19.55 -10.01 -4.04
CA SER A 678 19.48 -10.85 -2.85
C SER A 678 20.39 -12.08 -2.98
N PHE A 679 20.52 -12.84 -1.87
CA PHE A 679 21.20 -14.14 -1.86
C PHE A 679 20.28 -15.20 -1.28
N SER A 680 20.09 -16.30 -2.01
CA SER A 680 19.51 -17.54 -1.50
C SER A 680 20.49 -18.68 -1.76
N VAL A 681 20.89 -19.39 -0.72
CA VAL A 681 22.02 -20.33 -0.78
C VAL A 681 21.67 -21.63 -0.07
N VAL A 682 21.72 -22.75 -0.80
CA VAL A 682 21.59 -24.08 -0.19
C VAL A 682 22.89 -24.40 0.56
N LEU A 683 22.83 -24.65 1.87
CA LEU A 683 24.04 -24.82 2.68
C LEU A 683 24.70 -26.18 2.48
N GLY A 684 25.90 -26.19 1.92
CA GLY A 684 26.77 -27.36 1.86
C GLY A 684 28.22 -26.97 2.16
N TYR A 685 29.12 -27.26 1.22
CA TYR A 685 30.49 -26.74 1.25
C TYR A 685 30.49 -25.21 1.19
N PRO A 686 31.58 -24.55 1.64
CA PRO A 686 31.72 -23.10 1.49
C PRO A 686 31.51 -22.65 0.05
N GLN A 687 30.56 -21.74 -0.16
CA GLN A 687 30.23 -21.18 -1.47
C GLN A 687 30.60 -19.71 -1.48
N THR A 688 31.08 -19.23 -2.63
CA THR A 688 31.43 -17.83 -2.84
C THR A 688 30.77 -17.34 -4.11
N TYR A 689 30.09 -16.20 -4.03
CA TYR A 689 29.48 -15.56 -5.18
C TYR A 689 30.00 -14.16 -5.40
N THR A 690 30.02 -13.69 -6.63
CA THR A 690 30.32 -12.29 -6.95
C THR A 690 29.05 -11.47 -7.19
N ARG A 691 29.15 -10.17 -6.97
CA ARG A 691 28.13 -9.18 -7.36
C ARG A 691 28.80 -7.95 -7.91
N THR A 692 28.18 -7.36 -8.93
CA THR A 692 28.60 -6.09 -9.52
C THR A 692 27.53 -5.06 -9.29
N VAL A 693 27.90 -3.94 -8.67
CA VAL A 693 27.01 -2.80 -8.44
C VAL A 693 27.37 -1.66 -9.36
N THR A 694 26.37 -0.92 -9.82
CA THR A 694 26.54 0.33 -10.56
C THR A 694 26.14 1.48 -9.64
N ASN A 695 27.00 2.50 -9.50
CA ASN A 695 26.66 3.72 -8.77
C ASN A 695 25.74 4.59 -9.62
N VAL A 696 24.49 4.73 -9.24
CA VAL A 696 23.51 5.64 -9.87
C VAL A 696 23.30 6.92 -9.08
N GLY A 697 24.02 7.07 -7.96
CA GLY A 697 24.06 8.28 -7.15
C GLY A 697 25.19 9.23 -7.56
N GLU A 698 25.71 9.96 -6.57
CA GLU A 698 26.75 10.97 -6.78
C GLU A 698 28.13 10.35 -7.06
N ALA A 699 28.92 11.03 -7.88
CA ALA A 699 30.34 10.73 -8.06
C ALA A 699 31.13 10.98 -6.76
N ASN A 700 32.32 10.37 -6.64
CA ASN A 700 33.16 10.43 -5.43
C ASN A 700 32.48 9.92 -4.15
N SER A 701 31.67 8.87 -4.28
CA SER A 701 31.00 8.20 -3.16
C SER A 701 31.80 6.98 -2.68
N THR A 702 31.78 6.72 -1.37
CA THR A 702 32.32 5.48 -0.78
C THR A 702 31.23 4.78 0.02
N PHE A 703 31.10 3.47 -0.21
CA PHE A 703 30.19 2.59 0.50
C PHE A 703 30.97 1.60 1.36
N VAL A 704 30.51 1.36 2.59
CA VAL A 704 31.08 0.39 3.55
C VAL A 704 30.05 -0.70 3.79
N VAL A 705 30.49 -1.96 3.78
CA VAL A 705 29.57 -3.08 4.01
C VAL A 705 29.32 -3.31 5.51
N MET A 706 28.05 -3.54 5.85
CA MET A 706 27.61 -4.14 7.10
C MET A 706 26.97 -5.50 6.81
N VAL A 707 27.21 -6.46 7.70
CA VAL A 707 26.69 -7.83 7.55
C VAL A 707 26.07 -8.26 8.88
N ALA A 708 24.79 -8.61 8.85
CA ALA A 708 24.14 -9.43 9.84
C ALA A 708 24.04 -10.85 9.28
N ALA A 709 24.97 -11.71 9.69
CA ALA A 709 25.05 -13.06 9.18
C ALA A 709 23.85 -13.90 9.65
N PRO A 710 23.31 -14.81 8.83
CA PRO A 710 22.32 -15.79 9.27
C PRO A 710 22.85 -16.63 10.44
N GLU A 711 21.95 -17.06 11.33
CA GLU A 711 22.32 -17.92 12.45
C GLU A 711 23.00 -19.21 11.96
N GLY A 712 24.14 -19.57 12.56
CA GLY A 712 24.92 -20.75 12.17
C GLY A 712 25.76 -20.59 10.90
N VAL A 713 25.84 -19.39 10.32
CA VAL A 713 26.54 -19.12 9.05
C VAL A 713 27.57 -18.01 9.24
N GLU A 714 28.79 -18.24 8.76
CA GLU A 714 29.81 -17.23 8.59
C GLU A 714 29.66 -16.61 7.19
N VAL A 715 29.54 -15.28 7.14
CA VAL A 715 29.44 -14.51 5.90
C VAL A 715 30.63 -13.56 5.81
N LYS A 716 31.44 -13.68 4.75
CA LYS A 716 32.62 -12.81 4.49
C LYS A 716 32.43 -12.03 3.21
N VAL A 717 32.71 -10.72 3.25
CA VAL A 717 32.58 -9.83 2.09
C VAL A 717 33.93 -9.17 1.80
N TRP A 718 34.36 -9.18 0.54
CA TRP A 718 35.57 -8.47 0.11
C TRP A 718 35.45 -7.88 -1.31
N PRO A 719 35.97 -6.66 -1.54
CA PRO A 719 36.45 -5.71 -0.54
C PRO A 719 35.29 -5.27 0.39
N ASN A 720 35.61 -4.83 1.61
CA ASN A 720 34.59 -4.34 2.57
C ASN A 720 34.23 -2.87 2.35
N LYS A 721 34.85 -2.23 1.36
CA LYS A 721 34.59 -0.85 0.92
C LYS A 721 34.61 -0.78 -0.59
N LEU A 722 33.66 -0.04 -1.16
CA LEU A 722 33.60 0.28 -2.59
C LEU A 722 33.72 1.78 -2.77
N HIS A 723 34.56 2.22 -3.70
CA HIS A 723 34.75 3.64 -4.01
C HIS A 723 34.43 3.88 -5.48
N PHE A 724 33.60 4.89 -5.74
CA PHE A 724 33.19 5.29 -7.08
C PHE A 724 33.64 6.72 -7.30
N SER A 725 34.57 6.96 -8.21
CA SER A 725 35.02 8.29 -8.62
C SER A 725 34.04 8.95 -9.60
N GLU A 726 33.23 8.17 -10.31
CA GLU A 726 32.27 8.67 -11.31
C GLU A 726 30.85 8.08 -11.11
N ALA A 727 29.85 8.80 -11.64
CA ALA A 727 28.50 8.27 -11.76
C ALA A 727 28.46 7.19 -12.87
N ASN A 728 27.65 6.16 -12.67
CA ASN A 728 27.55 4.94 -13.49
C ASN A 728 28.81 4.05 -13.50
N GLN A 729 29.80 4.33 -12.64
CA GLN A 729 30.93 3.41 -12.44
C GLN A 729 30.44 2.11 -11.82
N LYS A 730 30.99 0.99 -12.31
CA LYS A 730 30.72 -0.35 -11.81
C LYS A 730 31.85 -0.82 -10.91
N GLU A 731 31.51 -1.46 -9.80
CA GLU A 731 32.46 -2.12 -8.90
C GLU A 731 31.96 -3.50 -8.52
N THR A 732 32.89 -4.44 -8.34
CA THR A 732 32.59 -5.84 -8.05
C THR A 732 33.10 -6.22 -6.66
N TYR A 733 32.31 -7.03 -5.96
CA TYR A 733 32.69 -7.62 -4.68
C TYR A 733 32.28 -9.09 -4.61
N SER A 734 32.87 -9.81 -3.67
CA SER A 734 32.60 -11.22 -3.41
C SER A 734 32.00 -11.42 -2.03
N VAL A 735 31.13 -12.42 -1.92
CA VAL A 735 30.52 -12.86 -0.66
C VAL A 735 30.71 -14.36 -0.51
N SER A 736 31.34 -14.79 0.57
CA SER A 736 31.49 -16.20 0.94
C SER A 736 30.54 -16.57 2.07
N PHE A 737 30.00 -17.78 2.00
CA PHE A 737 29.09 -18.37 2.95
C PHE A 737 29.63 -19.73 3.40
N SER A 738 29.76 -19.94 4.71
CA SER A 738 30.19 -21.22 5.29
C SER A 738 29.50 -21.52 6.61
N ARG A 739 29.19 -22.78 6.88
CA ARG A 739 28.61 -23.21 8.18
C ARG A 739 29.60 -22.96 9.33
N ILE A 740 29.11 -22.47 10.46
CA ILE A 740 29.89 -22.34 11.70
C ILE A 740 29.77 -23.64 12.49
N GLY A 741 30.82 -24.45 12.46
CA GLY A 741 30.93 -25.69 13.24
C GLY A 741 30.25 -26.92 12.64
N SER A 742 30.29 -28.03 13.39
CA SER A 742 29.75 -29.35 12.99
C SER A 742 28.57 -29.79 13.88
N GLY A 743 27.69 -28.84 14.21
CA GLY A 743 26.53 -29.08 15.08
C GLY A 743 25.29 -29.50 14.29
N ASN A 744 24.77 -30.68 14.59
CA ASN A 744 23.71 -31.40 13.85
C ASN A 744 22.27 -30.85 13.97
N LYS A 745 22.06 -29.55 14.18
CA LYS A 745 20.72 -28.93 14.11
C LYS A 745 20.84 -27.46 13.70
N THR A 746 20.92 -27.20 12.40
CA THR A 746 20.44 -25.91 11.87
C THR A 746 18.91 -25.97 11.86
N ALA A 747 18.24 -24.87 12.20
CA ALA A 747 16.84 -24.69 11.82
C ALA A 747 16.67 -25.01 10.32
N GLU A 748 15.45 -25.33 9.87
CA GLU A 748 15.17 -25.66 8.46
C GLU A 748 15.77 -24.63 7.50
N TYR A 749 15.82 -23.37 7.94
CA TYR A 749 16.56 -22.29 7.30
C TYR A 749 17.12 -21.25 8.28
N ALA A 750 17.98 -20.36 7.76
CA ALA A 750 18.47 -19.16 8.45
C ALA A 750 18.39 -17.92 7.53
N GLN A 751 18.20 -16.75 8.14
CA GLN A 751 18.07 -15.46 7.44
C GLN A 751 18.97 -14.37 8.05
N GLY A 752 19.43 -13.43 7.23
CA GLY A 752 20.31 -12.32 7.63
C GLY A 752 20.22 -11.16 6.65
N PHE A 753 21.08 -10.13 6.81
CA PHE A 753 21.18 -9.06 5.81
C PHE A 753 22.60 -8.54 5.52
N LEU A 754 22.83 -8.08 4.28
CA LEU A 754 24.06 -7.41 3.83
C LEU A 754 23.72 -6.00 3.35
N GLN A 755 24.38 -4.99 3.90
CA GLN A 755 24.04 -3.59 3.64
C GLN A 755 25.25 -2.77 3.22
N TRP A 756 25.12 -1.97 2.15
CA TRP A 756 26.15 -1.01 1.72
C TRP A 756 25.77 0.40 2.16
N ASP A 757 26.58 1.00 3.02
CA ASP A 757 26.29 2.30 3.63
C ASP A 757 27.26 3.38 3.19
N SER A 758 26.75 4.58 2.91
CA SER A 758 27.53 5.78 2.62
C SER A 758 27.04 6.95 3.47
N ALA A 759 27.80 8.04 3.58
CA ALA A 759 27.42 9.21 4.39
C ALA A 759 26.08 9.86 4.00
N LYS A 760 25.60 9.68 2.76
CA LYS A 760 24.31 10.19 2.27
C LYS A 760 23.19 9.13 2.35
N HIS A 761 23.54 7.86 2.18
CA HIS A 761 22.60 6.73 2.25
C HIS A 761 22.85 5.90 3.54
N THR A 762 23.06 6.56 4.68
CA THR A 762 23.24 5.92 6.01
C THR A 762 22.03 6.06 6.93
N GLU A 763 21.23 7.12 6.78
CA GLU A 763 20.22 7.43 7.79
C GLU A 763 19.00 6.52 7.66
N TRP A 764 19.05 5.48 8.51
CA TRP A 764 18.00 4.54 8.89
C TRP A 764 17.66 3.44 7.89
N PHE A 765 18.21 2.24 8.18
CA PHE A 765 17.90 0.94 7.57
C PHE A 765 18.01 0.86 6.03
N ALA A 766 18.85 1.71 5.44
CA ALA A 766 18.68 2.14 4.06
C ALA A 766 18.90 1.07 2.95
N ASN A 767 19.72 0.03 3.19
CA ASN A 767 20.28 -0.82 2.11
C ASN A 767 20.38 -2.33 2.45
N ARG A 768 19.40 -2.94 3.12
CA ARG A 768 19.50 -4.36 3.50
C ARG A 768 19.27 -5.30 2.30
N LYS A 769 20.26 -6.09 1.93
CA LYS A 769 20.06 -7.31 1.14
C LYS A 769 19.64 -8.43 2.06
N SER A 770 18.53 -9.07 1.75
CA SER A 770 18.14 -10.36 2.30
C SER A 770 19.20 -11.44 2.00
N LEU A 771 19.89 -11.96 3.02
CA LEU A 771 20.67 -13.20 2.94
C LEU A 771 19.81 -14.34 3.45
N TYR A 772 19.78 -15.42 2.70
CA TYR A 772 18.93 -16.54 3.01
C TYR A 772 19.61 -17.88 2.76
N MET A 773 19.39 -18.86 3.64
CA MET A 773 20.02 -20.17 3.56
C MET A 773 19.16 -21.34 4.04
N TYR A 774 19.11 -22.43 3.27
CA TYR A 774 18.41 -23.69 3.60
C TYR A 774 19.33 -24.80 4.12
N GLY A 775 18.79 -25.66 5.00
CA GLY A 775 19.30 -27.01 5.23
C GLY A 775 18.90 -28.01 4.13
N ASP A 776 19.60 -29.14 4.05
CA ASP A 776 19.46 -30.16 2.99
C ASP A 776 18.04 -30.78 2.89
N ASP A 777 17.22 -30.66 3.93
CA ASP A 777 15.92 -31.35 4.06
C ASP A 777 14.76 -30.70 3.27
N VAL A 778 14.87 -29.45 2.83
CA VAL A 778 13.78 -28.76 2.09
C VAL A 778 13.62 -29.29 0.65
N ILE A 779 14.65 -29.96 0.13
CA ILE A 779 14.63 -30.58 -1.21
C ILE A 779 13.89 -31.94 -1.18
N GLN A 780 13.63 -32.54 0.00
CA GLN A 780 12.87 -33.80 0.10
C GLN A 780 11.37 -33.67 -0.22
N PHE A 781 10.81 -32.45 -0.25
CA PHE A 781 9.42 -32.21 -0.67
C PHE A 781 9.12 -32.64 -2.11
N LYS A 782 10.14 -32.80 -2.97
CA LYS A 782 10.00 -33.34 -4.32
C LYS A 782 9.55 -34.82 -4.32
N SER A 783 9.82 -35.57 -3.25
CA SER A 783 9.61 -37.02 -3.18
C SER A 783 8.27 -37.43 -2.56
N GLU A 784 7.80 -36.74 -1.52
CA GLU A 784 6.56 -37.11 -0.83
C GLU A 784 5.30 -36.55 -1.51
N TYR A 785 5.38 -35.36 -2.13
CA TYR A 785 4.23 -34.75 -2.81
C TYR A 785 3.76 -35.58 -4.01
N THR A 786 4.70 -36.17 -4.76
CA THR A 786 4.40 -37.09 -5.88
C THR A 786 3.71 -38.38 -5.43
N LYS A 787 3.90 -38.81 -4.17
CA LYS A 787 3.29 -40.03 -3.62
C LYS A 787 1.86 -39.83 -3.10
N ILE A 788 1.53 -38.65 -2.59
CA ILE A 788 0.17 -38.33 -2.12
C ILE A 788 -0.78 -38.16 -3.32
N HIS A 789 -0.26 -37.71 -4.46
CA HIS A 789 -1.05 -37.45 -5.67
C HIS A 789 -1.54 -38.70 -6.42
N SER A 790 -0.98 -39.90 -6.18
CA SER A 790 -1.53 -41.13 -6.76
C SER A 790 -2.79 -41.65 -6.05
N GLN A 791 -3.23 -41.02 -4.95
CA GLN A 791 -4.39 -41.47 -4.16
C GLN A 791 -5.63 -40.57 -4.27
N PHE A 792 -5.54 -39.37 -4.86
CA PHE A 792 -6.67 -38.43 -4.95
C PHE A 792 -7.26 -38.25 -6.36
N ILE A 793 -6.71 -38.91 -7.39
CA ILE A 793 -7.30 -38.92 -8.75
C ILE A 793 -8.21 -40.14 -8.92
N SER A 794 -9.31 -40.16 -8.18
CA SER A 794 -10.45 -41.01 -8.51
C SER A 794 -11.72 -40.55 -7.80
N PHE A 795 -12.36 -39.49 -8.30
CA PHE A 795 -13.81 -39.35 -8.18
C PHE A 795 -14.39 -38.83 -9.49
N PRO A 796 -15.49 -39.42 -10.01
CA PRO A 796 -16.06 -39.06 -11.29
C PRO A 796 -16.92 -37.79 -11.16
N GLN A 797 -16.85 -36.91 -12.16
CA GLN A 797 -17.75 -35.77 -12.28
C GLN A 797 -19.20 -36.22 -12.55
N PRO A 798 -20.22 -35.43 -12.14
CA PRO A 798 -21.60 -35.68 -12.52
C PRO A 798 -21.85 -35.55 -14.02
#